data_AF-A0A151XDD9-F1
#
_entry.id   AF-A0A151XDD9-F1
#
_cell.length_a   1.000
_cell.length_b   1.000
_cell.length_c   1.000
_cell.angle_alpha   90.00
_cell.angle_beta   90.00
_cell.angle_gamma   90.00
#
_symmetry.space_group_name_H-M   'P 1'
#
loop_
_entity.id
_entity.type
_entity.pdbx_description
1 polymer ?
#
loop_
_entity_poly.entity_id
_entity_poly.type
_entity_poly.pdbx_seq_one_letter_code
_entity_poly.pdbx_strand_id
1 'polypeptide(L)'
;MAMRNIDVILSQLGWQDGFRIPIANEENKCLEEEIATKTKHKISLNAKLGSLEERLKMIRNHASDLAVRHDFNQKLLSEHSVQLETEDHLYRLSGNTESLLRQETREFEKEWMDVNRRVSSMEKELIRVMKKLTEAKEMVQFDENSLCKWEEILARKDEDNQLIEDYMKQDTQKYKELEQKRQKLSMELETYRQTIIKTVGEVREMEIVLDRTAKLYVEALKERKQMINQWTQSVNILRQRDNDIQNSLREIETLREISREKKKNLAEEEQFLTDQIVNNKELEQLIKYSEKKLGVVQEKQRKIVKTIDIYAIELHTQKKLVADLARRVQQIRANTKRKKIGIENKHIKVNDCKKQNNDLMSTLEEVENQKLNVEEKTNHLEKMIEHDEKRIYVIIKELSRLQAMILRTTKRIVELENERKILQMEMQSEYKKVDLLNTLLVKENKLVGEKKEALYQVDFSLQKCEMKFEQIKGHEHDKSEAEKKQTRIEELQAVLKEKTATSKLLQNQIVGLEHDMKKVSSGLLNENDELERLRSKKQDLLLLLDGGEKRLKIAQSRNEEKQVEENIIRLQVLQLERMTSNVSDKVYDLEKYRLHLEATLKERAAEIAAQKEALAMQKRVTGNECSEMRTAITERKSRIRQLQVRYDSSVATVGTTVDGAPMSTAYLKIQSAQERYMLREQGDKLDETIRRTEQEIRSMENTLRVINVCNDKYRDSMSMVDQDGPEWTEQNRLDEQMHNARQKLLQKQTQLQRLFDKLQKTQNDYTQLLNDIEKTKEEKEDKERYLSGIEKQTTEQEEKISRADKSLRKVQKDIQNLYISKRDDTVLLQQREVELRELQEQNALVLQDIAEFTIRHVEAEAYVKKLLIAKNIELPYFPSSIKSPFSPYDSSAGTIDHLKSTSRISAFTSSRESIGSVVKIEPQFEERTYTLRKYY
;
A
#
# COMPACT_ATOMS: atom_id res chain seq x y z
N MET A 1 -66.29 30.10 5.02
CA MET A 1 -66.42 31.33 5.83
C MET A 1 -66.73 31.09 7.31
N ALA A 2 -67.43 30.01 7.71
CA ALA A 2 -67.85 29.80 9.11
C ALA A 2 -66.73 29.90 10.18
N MET A 3 -65.52 29.40 9.91
CA MET A 3 -64.41 29.37 10.90
C MET A 3 -64.02 30.77 11.42
N ARG A 4 -64.05 31.81 10.57
CA ARG A 4 -63.65 33.18 10.98
C ARG A 4 -64.57 33.79 12.05
N ASN A 5 -65.83 33.34 12.17
CA ASN A 5 -66.69 33.78 13.27
C ASN A 5 -66.35 33.07 14.59
N ILE A 6 -65.86 31.83 14.54
CA ILE A 6 -65.47 31.08 15.76
C ILE A 6 -64.18 31.67 16.34
N ASP A 7 -63.17 31.95 15.50
CA ASP A 7 -61.91 32.56 15.96
C ASP A 7 -62.14 33.92 16.64
N VAL A 8 -63.01 34.78 16.09
CA VAL A 8 -63.32 36.09 16.68
C VAL A 8 -64.03 35.96 18.04
N ILE A 9 -64.93 34.99 18.19
CA ILE A 9 -65.58 34.70 19.48
C ILE A 9 -64.54 34.19 20.51
N LEU A 10 -63.61 33.33 20.10
CA LEU A 10 -62.52 32.84 20.97
C LEU A 10 -61.53 33.95 21.34
N SER A 11 -61.22 34.89 20.44
CA SER A 11 -60.46 36.11 20.78
C SER A 11 -61.18 36.97 21.83
N GLN A 12 -62.49 37.17 21.69
CA GLN A 12 -63.28 37.97 22.64
C GLN A 12 -63.42 37.34 24.03
N LEU A 13 -63.27 36.01 24.13
CA LEU A 13 -63.24 35.26 25.40
C LEU A 13 -61.84 35.13 26.02
N GLY A 14 -60.79 35.58 25.32
CA GLY A 14 -59.40 35.55 25.80
C GLY A 14 -58.69 34.19 25.67
N TRP A 15 -59.29 33.20 25.00
CA TRP A 15 -58.78 31.82 24.93
C TRP A 15 -57.89 31.58 23.70
N GLN A 16 -56.90 32.44 23.46
CA GLN A 16 -56.02 32.33 22.28
C GLN A 16 -54.53 32.13 22.56
N ASP A 17 -54.06 32.30 23.80
CA ASP A 17 -52.62 32.22 24.11
C ASP A 17 -52.35 31.36 25.37
N GLY A 18 -51.58 30.28 25.19
CA GLY A 18 -50.97 29.38 26.18
C GLY A 18 -51.80 28.91 27.40
N PHE A 19 -52.23 27.65 27.42
CA PHE A 19 -52.81 26.90 28.58
C PHE A 19 -54.06 27.48 29.28
N ARG A 20 -54.42 28.75 29.06
CA ARG A 20 -55.56 29.49 29.64
C ARG A 20 -56.93 29.08 29.05
N ILE A 21 -57.24 27.79 29.12
CA ILE A 21 -58.58 27.23 28.95
C ILE A 21 -59.49 27.68 30.12
N PRO A 22 -60.82 27.74 29.95
CA PRO A 22 -61.77 27.84 31.08
C PRO A 22 -61.70 26.59 31.97
N ILE A 23 -60.72 26.57 32.87
CA ILE A 23 -60.48 25.50 33.84
C ILE A 23 -61.55 25.58 34.95
N ALA A 24 -62.41 24.55 35.03
CA ALA A 24 -63.53 24.51 35.98
C ALA A 24 -63.19 23.93 37.37
N ASN A 25 -61.92 23.65 37.66
CA ASN A 25 -61.48 23.03 38.92
C ASN A 25 -60.15 23.65 39.40
N GLU A 26 -60.07 24.04 40.66
CA GLU A 26 -58.90 24.67 41.28
C GLU A 26 -57.69 23.71 41.36
N GLU A 27 -57.91 22.39 41.45
CA GLU A 27 -56.81 21.39 41.41
C GLU A 27 -55.97 21.51 40.13
N ASN A 28 -56.62 21.72 38.98
CA ASN A 28 -55.95 21.87 37.68
C ASN A 28 -55.14 23.17 37.59
N LYS A 29 -55.48 24.18 38.39
CA LYS A 29 -54.76 25.46 38.49
C LYS A 29 -53.53 25.33 39.41
N CYS A 30 -53.62 24.58 40.51
CA CYS A 30 -52.44 24.18 41.28
C CYS A 30 -51.47 23.33 40.43
N LEU A 31 -51.98 22.46 39.55
CA LEU A 31 -51.15 21.69 38.62
C LEU A 31 -50.46 22.57 37.56
N GLU A 32 -51.06 23.68 37.10
CA GLU A 32 -50.41 24.65 36.22
C GLU A 32 -49.16 25.28 36.90
N GLU A 33 -49.29 25.69 38.16
CA GLU A 33 -48.17 26.23 38.95
C GLU A 33 -47.10 25.18 39.27
N GLU A 34 -47.49 23.92 39.51
CA GLU A 34 -46.56 22.81 39.68
C GLU A 34 -45.80 22.49 38.38
N ILE A 35 -46.47 22.57 37.22
CA ILE A 35 -45.84 22.42 35.89
C ILE A 35 -44.84 23.57 35.65
N ALA A 36 -45.19 24.81 35.99
CA ALA A 36 -44.29 25.96 35.84
C ALA A 36 -43.01 25.81 36.70
N THR A 37 -43.15 25.41 37.96
CA THR A 37 -42.02 25.19 38.87
C THR A 37 -41.17 23.98 38.46
N LYS A 38 -41.78 22.86 38.07
CA LYS A 38 -41.07 21.69 37.50
C LYS A 38 -40.34 22.03 36.20
N THR A 39 -40.92 22.87 35.33
CA THR A 39 -40.27 23.32 34.08
C THR A 39 -39.02 24.16 34.36
N LYS A 40 -39.08 25.07 35.33
CA LYS A 40 -37.89 25.82 35.79
C LYS A 40 -36.81 24.89 36.37
N HIS A 41 -37.22 23.84 37.08
CA HIS A 41 -36.29 22.83 37.60
C HIS A 41 -35.67 21.96 36.50
N LYS A 42 -36.45 21.58 35.47
CA LYS A 42 -35.98 20.88 34.25
C LYS A 42 -34.89 21.68 33.54
N ILE A 43 -35.06 22.99 33.36
CA ILE A 43 -34.03 23.85 32.75
C ILE A 43 -32.72 23.83 33.57
N SER A 44 -32.81 23.90 34.91
CA SER A 44 -31.63 23.80 35.78
C SER A 44 -30.94 22.43 35.73
N LEU A 45 -31.72 21.34 35.63
CA LEU A 45 -31.19 19.98 35.45
C LEU A 45 -30.54 19.79 34.07
N ASN A 46 -31.14 20.30 32.99
CA ASN A 46 -30.56 20.24 31.65
C ASN A 46 -29.22 20.99 31.56
N ALA A 47 -29.10 22.15 32.21
CA ALA A 47 -27.82 22.88 32.29
C ALA A 47 -26.73 22.07 33.03
N LYS A 48 -27.10 21.37 34.11
CA LYS A 48 -26.19 20.45 34.82
C LYS A 48 -25.83 19.25 33.95
N LEU A 49 -26.80 18.65 33.26
CA LEU A 49 -26.60 17.52 32.36
C LEU A 49 -25.60 17.86 31.25
N GLY A 50 -25.78 18.99 30.55
CA GLY A 50 -24.84 19.44 29.53
C GLY A 50 -23.40 19.56 30.04
N SER A 51 -23.19 20.14 31.25
CA SER A 51 -21.85 20.22 31.85
C SER A 51 -21.25 18.86 32.22
N LEU A 52 -22.09 17.86 32.54
CA LEU A 52 -21.66 16.47 32.78
C LEU A 52 -21.39 15.73 31.46
N GLU A 53 -22.14 16.02 30.40
CA GLU A 53 -21.95 15.47 29.06
C GLU A 53 -20.68 16.01 28.40
N GLU A 54 -20.36 17.30 28.56
CA GLU A 54 -19.08 17.88 28.15
C GLU A 54 -17.91 17.25 28.92
N ARG A 55 -18.06 17.06 30.23
CA ARG A 55 -17.06 16.35 31.05
C ARG A 55 -16.90 14.89 30.61
N LEU A 56 -17.99 14.17 30.31
CA LEU A 56 -17.95 12.80 29.79
C LEU A 56 -17.35 12.74 28.38
N LYS A 57 -17.57 13.76 27.55
CA LYS A 57 -16.94 13.91 26.23
C LYS A 57 -15.42 14.12 26.36
N MET A 58 -14.97 14.98 27.28
CA MET A 58 -13.54 15.12 27.58
C MET A 58 -12.91 13.82 28.11
N ILE A 59 -13.58 13.11 29.02
CA ILE A 59 -13.11 11.82 29.53
C ILE A 59 -13.08 10.75 28.43
N ARG A 60 -14.09 10.69 27.56
CA ARG A 60 -14.15 9.76 26.42
C ARG A 60 -13.07 10.05 25.38
N ASN A 61 -12.80 11.32 25.09
CA ASN A 61 -11.69 11.72 24.23
C ASN A 61 -10.35 11.28 24.84
N HIS A 62 -10.12 11.57 26.13
CA HIS A 62 -8.90 11.14 26.82
C HIS A 62 -8.74 9.60 26.87
N ALA A 63 -9.84 8.86 27.04
CA ALA A 63 -9.84 7.40 26.93
C ALA A 63 -9.52 6.92 25.51
N SER A 64 -9.96 7.64 24.47
CA SER A 64 -9.57 7.38 23.08
C SER A 64 -8.09 7.67 22.83
N ASP A 65 -7.54 8.75 23.39
CA ASP A 65 -6.10 9.06 23.31
C ASP A 65 -5.27 8.00 24.02
N LEU A 66 -5.75 7.50 25.17
CA LEU A 66 -5.14 6.40 25.92
C LEU A 66 -5.21 5.08 25.14
N ALA A 67 -6.32 4.78 24.47
CA ALA A 67 -6.45 3.61 23.59
C ALA A 67 -5.48 3.69 22.39
N VAL A 68 -5.39 4.83 21.71
CA VAL A 68 -4.44 5.04 20.60
C VAL A 68 -2.98 4.91 21.08
N ARG A 69 -2.65 5.39 22.28
CA ARG A 69 -1.32 5.20 22.90
C ARG A 69 -1.07 3.74 23.31
N HIS A 70 -2.09 3.05 23.81
CA HIS A 70 -2.01 1.63 24.12
C HIS A 70 -1.74 0.81 22.85
N ASP A 71 -2.50 1.04 21.78
CA ASP A 71 -2.34 0.36 20.49
C ASP A 71 -0.99 0.66 19.84
N PHE A 72 -0.48 1.89 19.99
CA PHE A 72 0.87 2.25 19.55
C PHE A 72 1.95 1.50 20.36
N ASN A 73 1.83 1.48 21.69
CA ASN A 73 2.76 0.74 22.54
C ASN A 73 2.68 -0.78 22.30
N GLN A 74 1.50 -1.32 22.03
CA GLN A 74 1.30 -2.74 21.72
C GLN A 74 1.90 -3.09 20.36
N LYS A 75 1.79 -2.21 19.36
CA LYS A 75 2.50 -2.35 18.08
C LYS A 75 4.01 -2.34 18.28
N LEU A 76 4.55 -1.35 18.99
CA LEU A 76 5.98 -1.26 19.31
C LEU A 76 6.50 -2.49 20.06
N LEU A 77 5.71 -3.05 20.99
CA LEU A 77 6.04 -4.30 21.68
C LEU A 77 5.99 -5.51 20.74
N SER A 78 5.04 -5.57 19.81
CA SER A 78 4.99 -6.64 18.79
C SER A 78 6.12 -6.55 17.77
N GLU A 79 6.50 -5.34 17.36
CA GLU A 79 7.66 -5.07 16.49
C GLU A 79 8.96 -5.47 17.19
N HIS A 80 9.11 -5.18 18.49
CA HIS A 80 10.23 -5.68 19.29
C HIS A 80 10.21 -7.20 19.50
N SER A 81 9.05 -7.85 19.64
CA SER A 81 8.96 -9.32 19.70
C SER A 81 9.43 -9.94 18.40
N VAL A 82 8.90 -9.48 17.26
CA VAL A 82 9.31 -9.92 15.92
C VAL A 82 10.80 -9.65 15.70
N GLN A 83 11.34 -8.51 16.15
CA GLN A 83 12.78 -8.25 16.08
C GLN A 83 13.58 -9.28 16.89
N LEU A 84 13.20 -9.55 18.14
CA LEU A 84 13.86 -10.56 18.98
C LEU A 84 13.77 -11.97 18.37
N GLU A 85 12.63 -12.32 17.77
CA GLU A 85 12.44 -13.58 17.05
C GLU A 85 13.33 -13.66 15.79
N THR A 86 13.54 -12.55 15.06
CA THR A 86 14.47 -12.51 13.93
C THR A 86 15.94 -12.58 14.35
N GLU A 87 16.33 -11.93 15.46
CA GLU A 87 17.69 -12.00 16.01
C GLU A 87 17.99 -13.41 16.55
N ASP A 88 17.05 -14.05 17.24
CA ASP A 88 17.18 -15.44 17.69
C ASP A 88 17.21 -16.43 16.51
N HIS A 89 16.43 -16.18 15.44
CA HIS A 89 16.55 -16.95 14.20
C HIS A 89 17.92 -16.77 13.53
N LEU A 90 18.46 -15.56 13.47
CA LEU A 90 19.80 -15.28 12.93
C LEU A 90 20.89 -15.90 13.80
N TYR A 91 20.75 -15.88 15.13
CA TYR A 91 21.64 -16.55 16.06
C TYR A 91 21.61 -18.08 15.88
N ARG A 92 20.43 -18.69 15.79
CA ARG A 92 20.27 -20.12 15.49
C ARG A 92 20.83 -20.50 14.11
N LEU A 93 20.63 -19.66 13.10
CA LEU A 93 21.23 -19.86 11.77
C LEU A 93 22.77 -19.78 11.83
N SER A 94 23.31 -18.82 12.58
CA SER A 94 24.76 -18.67 12.80
C SER A 94 25.35 -19.92 13.49
N GLY A 95 24.74 -20.38 14.59
CA GLY A 95 25.13 -21.61 15.29
C GLY A 95 25.02 -22.88 14.42
N ASN A 96 24.03 -22.94 13.53
CA ASN A 96 23.92 -24.01 12.53
C ASN A 96 25.06 -23.93 11.50
N THR A 97 25.39 -22.74 10.98
CA THR A 97 26.54 -22.57 10.06
C THR A 97 27.87 -22.86 10.73
N GLU A 98 28.07 -22.48 12.00
CA GLU A 98 29.25 -22.85 12.77
C GLU A 98 29.34 -24.38 12.94
N SER A 99 28.20 -25.04 13.21
CA SER A 99 28.13 -26.50 13.33
C SER A 99 28.44 -27.22 12.02
N LEU A 100 27.95 -26.70 10.88
CA LEU A 100 28.27 -27.20 9.55
C LEU A 100 29.75 -27.01 9.21
N LEU A 101 30.31 -25.82 9.41
CA LEU A 101 31.74 -25.55 9.20
C LEU A 101 32.63 -26.43 10.11
N ARG A 102 32.20 -26.70 11.35
CA ARG A 102 32.86 -27.65 12.25
C ARG A 102 32.73 -29.11 11.79
N GLN A 103 31.68 -29.48 11.07
CA GLN A 103 31.54 -30.79 10.44
C GLN A 103 32.44 -30.90 9.22
N GLU A 104 32.37 -29.93 8.28
CA GLU A 104 33.25 -29.85 7.10
C GLU A 104 34.72 -29.89 7.51
N THR A 105 35.12 -29.16 8.55
CA THR A 105 36.50 -29.21 9.10
C THR A 105 36.90 -30.63 9.50
N ARG A 106 36.03 -31.38 10.21
CA ARG A 106 36.30 -32.77 10.60
C ARG A 106 36.31 -33.74 9.41
N GLU A 107 35.50 -33.46 8.40
CA GLU A 107 35.48 -34.24 7.16
C GLU A 107 36.76 -34.01 6.36
N PHE A 108 37.24 -32.77 6.21
CA PHE A 108 38.54 -32.46 5.64
C PHE A 108 39.71 -33.01 6.47
N GLU A 109 39.67 -32.97 7.81
CA GLU A 109 40.67 -33.64 8.67
C GLU A 109 40.70 -35.15 8.42
N LYS A 110 39.53 -35.79 8.26
CA LYS A 110 39.41 -37.22 7.97
C LYS A 110 39.91 -37.55 6.57
N GLU A 111 39.51 -36.79 5.55
CA GLU A 111 40.02 -36.94 4.18
C GLU A 111 41.53 -36.72 4.12
N TRP A 112 42.07 -35.72 4.82
CA TRP A 112 43.50 -35.48 4.92
C TRP A 112 44.21 -36.68 5.58
N MET A 113 43.66 -37.26 6.65
CA MET A 113 44.18 -38.49 7.24
C MET A 113 44.09 -39.71 6.31
N ASP A 114 43.02 -39.84 5.51
CA ASP A 114 42.84 -40.91 4.51
C ASP A 114 43.75 -40.72 3.28
N VAL A 115 44.03 -39.49 2.86
CA VAL A 115 45.04 -39.14 1.85
C VAL A 115 46.43 -39.46 2.39
N ASN A 116 46.78 -38.97 3.59
CA ASN A 116 48.09 -39.19 4.20
C ASN A 116 48.37 -40.69 4.42
N ARG A 117 47.37 -41.47 4.89
CA ARG A 117 47.48 -42.93 4.98
C ARG A 117 47.64 -43.61 3.61
N ARG A 118 46.99 -43.11 2.55
CA ARG A 118 47.21 -43.60 1.18
C ARG A 118 48.61 -43.24 0.65
N VAL A 119 49.12 -42.04 0.91
CA VAL A 119 50.48 -41.62 0.55
C VAL A 119 51.51 -42.50 1.26
N SER A 120 51.44 -42.64 2.58
CA SER A 120 52.36 -43.53 3.33
C SER A 120 52.20 -45.03 3.02
N SER A 121 51.08 -45.45 2.42
CA SER A 121 50.95 -46.79 1.84
C SER A 121 51.65 -46.88 0.49
N MET A 122 51.44 -45.89 -0.39
CA MET A 122 52.08 -45.80 -1.71
C MET A 122 53.60 -45.67 -1.59
N GLU A 123 54.13 -44.92 -0.62
CA GLU A 123 55.57 -44.84 -0.33
C GLU A 123 56.14 -46.22 0.05
N LYS A 124 55.43 -46.98 0.89
CA LYS A 124 55.83 -48.34 1.29
C LYS A 124 55.73 -49.34 0.14
N GLU A 125 54.72 -49.22 -0.72
CA GLU A 125 54.65 -50.01 -1.96
C GLU A 125 55.73 -49.60 -2.95
N LEU A 126 56.05 -48.31 -3.11
CA LEU A 126 57.13 -47.83 -3.98
C LEU A 126 58.48 -48.40 -3.53
N ILE A 127 58.78 -48.39 -2.23
CA ILE A 127 59.98 -49.02 -1.66
C ILE A 127 60.00 -50.52 -1.93
N ARG A 128 58.85 -51.21 -1.82
CA ARG A 128 58.75 -52.65 -2.10
C ARG A 128 58.88 -52.97 -3.59
N VAL A 129 58.32 -52.15 -4.47
CA VAL A 129 58.42 -52.27 -5.93
C VAL A 129 59.83 -51.96 -6.40
N MET A 130 60.50 -50.97 -5.80
CA MET A 130 61.94 -50.70 -6.04
C MET A 130 62.79 -51.95 -5.73
N LYS A 131 62.55 -52.60 -4.58
CA LYS A 131 63.24 -53.83 -4.19
C LYS A 131 62.90 -55.01 -5.12
N LYS A 132 61.63 -55.19 -5.49
CA LYS A 132 61.21 -56.19 -6.48
C LYS A 132 61.76 -55.94 -7.88
N LEU A 133 61.99 -54.68 -8.26
CA LEU A 133 62.59 -54.32 -9.55
C LEU A 133 64.07 -54.69 -9.59
N THR A 134 64.80 -54.54 -8.48
CA THR A 134 66.17 -55.07 -8.38
C THR A 134 66.19 -56.61 -8.43
N GLU A 135 65.30 -57.29 -7.71
CA GLU A 135 65.19 -58.77 -7.71
C GLU A 135 64.77 -59.33 -9.08
N ALA A 136 63.80 -58.70 -9.76
CA ALA A 136 63.32 -59.15 -11.07
C ALA A 136 64.36 -58.93 -12.18
N LYS A 137 65.22 -57.91 -12.06
CA LYS A 137 66.31 -57.66 -13.01
C LYS A 137 67.35 -58.79 -13.00
N GLU A 138 67.56 -59.41 -11.84
CA GLU A 138 68.44 -60.58 -11.68
C GLU A 138 67.77 -61.85 -12.23
N MET A 139 66.44 -62.00 -12.05
CA MET A 139 65.66 -63.12 -12.57
C MET A 139 65.56 -63.17 -14.10
N VAL A 140 65.32 -62.03 -14.77
CA VAL A 140 65.16 -62.00 -16.24
C VAL A 140 66.42 -62.46 -16.98
N GLN A 141 67.62 -62.21 -16.43
CA GLN A 141 68.87 -62.74 -17.00
C GLN A 141 69.01 -64.27 -16.91
N PHE A 142 68.20 -64.93 -16.08
CA PHE A 142 68.19 -66.40 -15.95
C PHE A 142 67.21 -67.05 -16.93
N ASP A 143 65.97 -66.57 -16.99
CA ASP A 143 64.87 -67.22 -17.73
C ASP A 143 65.05 -67.20 -19.25
N GLU A 144 65.70 -66.16 -19.80
CA GLU A 144 66.01 -66.02 -21.23
C GLU A 144 66.82 -67.22 -21.78
N ASN A 145 67.62 -67.87 -20.94
CA ASN A 145 68.42 -69.05 -21.30
C ASN A 145 67.63 -70.38 -21.30
N SER A 146 66.39 -70.37 -20.81
CA SER A 146 65.60 -71.58 -20.54
C SER A 146 64.45 -71.83 -21.51
N LEU A 147 63.89 -70.77 -22.12
CA LEU A 147 62.66 -70.87 -22.91
C LEU A 147 62.83 -71.67 -24.22
N CYS A 148 63.96 -71.48 -24.93
CA CYS A 148 64.25 -72.04 -26.26
C CYS A 148 64.35 -73.58 -26.36
N LYS A 149 63.95 -74.34 -25.32
CA LYS A 149 64.05 -75.81 -25.27
C LYS A 149 62.71 -76.54 -25.16
N TRP A 150 61.60 -75.81 -24.98
CA TRP A 150 60.30 -76.41 -24.70
C TRP A 150 59.29 -76.36 -25.87
N GLU A 151 59.58 -75.57 -26.91
CA GLU A 151 58.65 -75.35 -28.03
C GLU A 151 58.55 -76.53 -29.02
N GLU A 152 59.51 -77.47 -29.03
CA GLU A 152 59.59 -78.54 -30.04
C GLU A 152 58.61 -79.72 -29.85
N ILE A 153 58.02 -79.90 -28.66
CA ILE A 153 57.51 -81.23 -28.24
C ILE A 153 56.00 -81.43 -28.45
N LEU A 154 55.16 -80.39 -28.39
CA LEU A 154 53.71 -80.54 -28.15
C LEU A 154 52.81 -80.75 -29.39
N ALA A 155 53.28 -80.49 -30.61
CA ALA A 155 52.40 -80.21 -31.76
C ALA A 155 51.98 -81.43 -32.62
N ARG A 156 51.37 -82.48 -32.05
CA ARG A 156 50.94 -83.69 -32.82
C ARG A 156 49.59 -84.33 -32.45
N LYS A 157 48.50 -83.62 -32.77
CA LYS A 157 47.26 -84.17 -33.38
C LYS A 157 46.46 -85.25 -32.62
N ASP A 158 45.68 -84.81 -31.62
CA ASP A 158 44.33 -85.34 -31.33
C ASP A 158 43.25 -84.22 -31.41
N GLU A 159 43.64 -83.03 -31.90
CA GLU A 159 42.96 -81.76 -31.62
C GLU A 159 41.71 -81.50 -32.49
N ASP A 160 41.64 -82.05 -33.70
CA ASP A 160 40.76 -81.53 -34.76
C ASP A 160 39.25 -81.85 -34.57
N ASN A 161 38.89 -82.99 -33.95
CA ASN A 161 37.48 -83.45 -33.87
C ASN A 161 36.75 -83.03 -32.58
N GLN A 162 37.42 -83.07 -31.42
CA GLN A 162 36.85 -82.63 -30.13
C GLN A 162 36.42 -81.14 -30.22
N LEU A 163 37.27 -80.36 -30.89
CA LEU A 163 37.18 -78.92 -31.07
C LEU A 163 35.88 -78.45 -31.75
N ILE A 164 35.32 -79.22 -32.69
CA ILE A 164 34.11 -78.83 -33.43
C ILE A 164 32.86 -78.90 -32.56
N GLU A 165 32.70 -79.96 -31.76
CA GLU A 165 31.54 -80.08 -30.87
C GLU A 165 31.63 -79.12 -29.68
N ASP A 166 32.84 -78.87 -29.19
CA ASP A 166 33.09 -77.86 -28.17
C ASP A 166 32.90 -76.43 -28.71
N TYR A 167 33.25 -76.11 -29.96
CA TYR A 167 32.94 -74.82 -30.56
C TYR A 167 31.42 -74.54 -30.60
N MET A 168 30.56 -75.49 -30.99
CA MET A 168 29.11 -75.22 -30.97
C MET A 168 28.55 -74.99 -29.56
N LYS A 169 29.09 -75.67 -28.55
CA LYS A 169 28.72 -75.46 -27.14
C LYS A 169 29.24 -74.11 -26.64
N GLN A 170 30.47 -73.74 -27.01
CA GLN A 170 31.06 -72.44 -26.72
C GLN A 170 30.27 -71.31 -27.39
N ASP A 171 29.89 -71.42 -28.66
CA ASP A 171 29.11 -70.40 -29.39
C ASP A 171 27.71 -70.22 -28.82
N THR A 172 27.00 -71.32 -28.49
CA THR A 172 25.66 -71.21 -27.88
C THR A 172 25.70 -70.70 -26.44
N GLN A 173 26.76 -71.00 -25.69
CA GLN A 173 27.05 -70.35 -24.40
C GLN A 173 27.41 -68.88 -24.58
N LYS A 174 28.24 -68.54 -25.59
CA LYS A 174 28.69 -67.18 -25.88
C LYS A 174 27.55 -66.28 -26.31
N TYR A 175 26.63 -66.80 -27.13
CA TYR A 175 25.40 -66.12 -27.50
C TYR A 175 24.54 -65.79 -26.27
N LYS A 176 24.34 -66.76 -25.35
CA LYS A 176 23.63 -66.52 -24.09
C LYS A 176 24.32 -65.48 -23.20
N GLU A 177 25.64 -65.53 -23.08
CA GLU A 177 26.41 -64.51 -22.36
C GLU A 177 26.28 -63.12 -22.99
N LEU A 178 26.37 -63.02 -24.32
CA LEU A 178 26.28 -61.77 -25.06
C LEU A 178 24.86 -61.20 -25.01
N GLU A 179 23.82 -62.03 -25.08
CA GLU A 179 22.43 -61.60 -24.93
C GLU A 179 22.13 -61.16 -23.48
N GLN A 180 22.62 -61.89 -22.47
CA GLN A 180 22.52 -61.44 -21.07
C GLN A 180 23.29 -60.12 -20.83
N LYS A 181 24.47 -59.95 -21.44
CA LYS A 181 25.22 -58.68 -21.42
C LYS A 181 24.44 -57.57 -22.13
N ARG A 182 23.83 -57.84 -23.29
CA ARG A 182 22.99 -56.89 -24.02
C ARG A 182 21.77 -56.46 -23.21
N GLN A 183 21.10 -57.40 -22.52
CA GLN A 183 19.97 -57.11 -21.65
C GLN A 183 20.37 -56.27 -20.44
N LYS A 184 21.47 -56.62 -19.74
CA LYS A 184 22.03 -55.83 -18.63
C LYS A 184 22.40 -54.41 -19.09
N LEU A 185 23.18 -54.28 -20.17
CA LEU A 185 23.55 -52.99 -20.76
C LEU A 185 22.32 -52.18 -21.21
N SER A 186 21.24 -52.83 -21.66
CA SER A 186 19.98 -52.15 -22.02
C SER A 186 19.24 -51.62 -20.77
N MET A 187 19.22 -52.38 -19.67
CA MET A 187 18.66 -51.93 -18.39
C MET A 187 19.51 -50.81 -17.79
N GLU A 188 20.83 -50.95 -17.77
CA GLU A 188 21.79 -49.92 -17.33
C GLU A 188 21.59 -48.63 -18.13
N LEU A 189 21.55 -48.70 -19.46
CA LEU A 189 21.30 -47.56 -20.35
C LEU A 189 19.95 -46.87 -20.07
N GLU A 190 18.90 -47.63 -19.74
CA GLU A 190 17.61 -47.05 -19.37
C GLU A 190 17.64 -46.42 -17.96
N THR A 191 18.34 -47.00 -16.98
CA THR A 191 18.56 -46.34 -15.68
C THR A 191 19.41 -45.07 -15.81
N TYR A 192 20.40 -45.03 -16.71
CA TYR A 192 21.15 -43.83 -17.03
C TYR A 192 20.27 -42.77 -17.70
N ARG A 193 19.39 -43.15 -18.64
CA ARG A 193 18.40 -42.22 -19.23
C ARG A 193 17.47 -41.62 -18.19
N GLN A 194 16.91 -42.44 -17.30
CA GLN A 194 16.02 -41.96 -16.23
C GLN A 194 16.76 -41.05 -15.26
N THR A 195 18.03 -41.37 -14.94
CA THR A 195 18.91 -40.51 -14.13
C THR A 195 19.17 -39.18 -14.82
N ILE A 196 19.48 -39.18 -16.13
CA ILE A 196 19.70 -37.96 -16.92
C ILE A 196 18.43 -37.11 -17.02
N ILE A 197 17.25 -37.73 -17.20
CA ILE A 197 15.96 -37.01 -17.20
C ILE A 197 15.70 -36.36 -15.84
N LYS A 198 15.99 -37.07 -14.73
CA LYS A 198 15.87 -36.56 -13.37
C LYS A 198 16.82 -35.39 -13.11
N THR A 199 18.11 -35.52 -13.42
CA THR A 199 19.08 -34.44 -13.19
C THR A 199 18.87 -33.24 -14.11
N VAL A 200 18.40 -33.43 -15.34
CA VAL A 200 17.96 -32.31 -16.22
C VAL A 200 16.70 -31.64 -15.68
N GLY A 201 15.81 -32.37 -15.00
CA GLY A 201 14.69 -31.78 -14.24
C GLY A 201 15.20 -30.91 -13.08
N GLU A 202 16.02 -31.48 -12.20
CA GLU A 202 16.60 -30.81 -11.04
C GLU A 202 17.41 -29.56 -11.41
N VAL A 203 18.20 -29.63 -12.50
CA VAL A 203 18.93 -28.46 -13.03
C VAL A 203 17.98 -27.38 -13.53
N ARG A 204 16.89 -27.72 -14.25
CA ARG A 204 15.90 -26.72 -14.69
C ARG A 204 15.13 -26.09 -13.53
N GLU A 205 14.86 -26.86 -12.48
CA GLU A 205 14.27 -26.33 -11.25
C GLU A 205 15.22 -25.36 -10.55
N MET A 206 16.52 -25.69 -10.46
CA MET A 206 17.55 -24.76 -10.00
C MET A 206 17.68 -23.52 -10.89
N GLU A 207 17.65 -23.66 -12.22
CA GLU A 207 17.66 -22.53 -13.15
C GLU A 207 16.48 -21.59 -12.89
N ILE A 208 15.26 -22.11 -12.74
CA ILE A 208 14.05 -21.32 -12.45
C ILE A 208 14.16 -20.62 -11.08
N VAL A 209 14.71 -21.29 -10.06
CA VAL A 209 14.93 -20.70 -8.72
C VAL A 209 16.01 -19.60 -8.77
N LEU A 210 17.11 -19.81 -9.49
CA LEU A 210 18.17 -18.81 -9.69
C LEU A 210 17.65 -17.59 -10.45
N ASP A 211 16.90 -17.82 -11.53
CA ASP A 211 16.32 -16.76 -12.38
C ASP A 211 15.28 -15.92 -11.60
N ARG A 212 14.50 -16.55 -10.73
CA ARG A 212 13.59 -15.87 -9.78
C ARG A 212 14.35 -15.11 -8.68
N THR A 213 15.42 -15.70 -8.16
CA THR A 213 16.28 -15.08 -7.12
C THR A 213 17.02 -13.86 -7.67
N ALA A 214 17.50 -13.93 -8.92
CA ALA A 214 18.13 -12.81 -9.62
C ALA A 214 17.15 -11.64 -9.81
N LYS A 215 15.89 -11.92 -10.19
CA LYS A 215 14.83 -10.91 -10.31
C LYS A 215 14.56 -10.22 -8.96
N LEU A 216 14.40 -10.98 -7.89
CA LEU A 216 14.26 -10.44 -6.53
C LEU A 216 15.49 -9.61 -6.10
N TYR A 217 16.70 -10.02 -6.49
CA TYR A 217 17.93 -9.25 -6.24
C TYR A 217 17.94 -7.90 -6.98
N VAL A 218 17.48 -7.86 -8.23
CA VAL A 218 17.35 -6.62 -9.01
C VAL A 218 16.29 -5.70 -8.41
N GLU A 219 15.18 -6.24 -7.92
CA GLU A 219 14.14 -5.48 -7.21
C GLU A 219 14.68 -4.91 -5.89
N ALA A 220 15.32 -5.72 -5.05
CA ALA A 220 15.96 -5.26 -3.81
C ALA A 220 17.07 -4.21 -4.05
N LEU A 221 17.83 -4.31 -5.14
CA LEU A 221 18.82 -3.29 -5.54
C LEU A 221 18.16 -1.98 -6.01
N LYS A 222 16.99 -2.06 -6.66
CA LYS A 222 16.19 -0.91 -7.09
C LYS A 222 15.59 -0.18 -5.87
N GLU A 223 15.01 -0.92 -4.93
CA GLU A 223 14.52 -0.41 -3.65
C GLU A 223 15.65 0.22 -2.83
N ARG A 224 16.81 -0.44 -2.76
CA ARG A 224 18.02 0.12 -2.12
C ARG A 224 18.47 1.43 -2.78
N LYS A 225 18.44 1.56 -4.12
CA LYS A 225 18.74 2.84 -4.79
C LYS A 225 17.69 3.91 -4.45
N GLN A 226 16.41 3.54 -4.35
CA GLN A 226 15.35 4.46 -3.93
C GLN A 226 15.53 4.96 -2.48
N MET A 227 15.82 4.06 -1.53
CA MET A 227 16.13 4.43 -0.14
C MET A 227 17.38 5.31 -0.05
N ILE A 228 18.45 5.00 -0.79
CA ILE A 228 19.66 5.84 -0.84
C ILE A 228 19.34 7.24 -1.40
N ASN A 229 18.48 7.34 -2.42
CA ASN A 229 18.04 8.63 -2.95
C ASN A 229 17.20 9.42 -1.93
N GLN A 230 16.25 8.80 -1.24
CA GLN A 230 15.43 9.43 -0.18
C GLN A 230 16.28 9.87 1.02
N TRP A 231 17.25 9.05 1.43
CA TRP A 231 18.22 9.41 2.47
C TRP A 231 19.10 10.58 2.03
N THR A 232 19.59 10.57 0.79
CA THR A 232 20.38 11.68 0.23
C THR A 232 19.59 12.99 0.16
N GLN A 233 18.31 12.94 -0.23
CA GLN A 233 17.40 14.08 -0.18
C GLN A 233 17.22 14.59 1.26
N SER A 234 17.04 13.69 2.23
CA SER A 234 16.90 14.04 3.64
C SER A 234 18.18 14.67 4.22
N VAL A 235 19.36 14.14 3.87
CA VAL A 235 20.67 14.73 4.23
C VAL A 235 20.87 16.10 3.57
N ASN A 236 20.39 16.31 2.34
CA ASN A 236 20.44 17.62 1.70
C ASN A 236 19.50 18.64 2.38
N ILE A 237 18.30 18.21 2.81
CA ILE A 237 17.38 19.06 3.61
C ILE A 237 17.98 19.40 4.97
N LEU A 238 18.66 18.46 5.63
CA LEU A 238 19.39 18.72 6.87
C LEU A 238 20.54 19.73 6.65
N ARG A 239 21.38 19.53 5.62
CA ARG A 239 22.45 20.49 5.26
C ARG A 239 21.93 21.88 4.88
N GLN A 240 20.75 21.96 4.27
CA GLN A 240 20.09 23.25 4.01
C GLN A 240 19.71 23.91 5.33
N ARG A 241 19.03 23.18 6.24
CA ARG A 241 18.69 23.69 7.58
C ARG A 241 19.91 24.08 8.40
N ASP A 242 21.00 23.33 8.33
CA ASP A 242 22.27 23.67 8.98
C ASP A 242 22.84 24.98 8.43
N ASN A 243 22.83 25.18 7.10
CA ASN A 243 23.21 26.45 6.49
C ASN A 243 22.28 27.60 6.88
N ASP A 244 20.97 27.38 6.96
CA ASP A 244 19.98 28.38 7.38
C ASP A 244 20.20 28.77 8.85
N ILE A 245 20.45 27.80 9.73
CA ILE A 245 20.84 28.02 11.13
C ILE A 245 22.16 28.81 11.21
N GLN A 246 23.16 28.48 10.38
CA GLN A 246 24.43 29.20 10.31
C GLN A 246 24.29 30.61 9.71
N ASN A 247 23.27 30.87 8.88
CA ASN A 247 22.90 32.22 8.42
C ASN A 247 22.28 33.00 9.59
N SER A 248 21.26 32.46 10.25
CA SER A 248 20.60 33.10 11.39
C SER A 248 21.53 33.32 12.60
N LEU A 249 22.52 32.45 12.82
CA LEU A 249 23.57 32.68 13.83
C LEU A 249 24.43 33.91 13.48
N ARG A 250 24.85 34.06 12.22
CA ARG A 250 25.56 35.27 11.75
C ARG A 250 24.69 36.53 11.79
N GLU A 251 23.39 36.43 11.53
CA GLU A 251 22.44 37.53 11.74
C GLU A 251 22.34 37.90 13.23
N ILE A 252 22.26 36.93 14.13
CA ILE A 252 22.27 37.16 15.58
C ILE A 252 23.61 37.79 16.03
N GLU A 253 24.75 37.40 15.45
CA GLU A 253 26.06 37.98 15.78
C GLU A 253 26.22 39.41 15.26
N THR A 254 25.79 39.70 14.03
CA THR A 254 25.77 41.08 13.51
C THR A 254 24.78 41.98 14.26
N LEU A 255 23.61 41.47 14.66
CA LEU A 255 22.69 42.20 15.55
C LEU A 255 23.28 42.43 16.95
N ARG A 256 24.09 41.49 17.48
CA ARG A 256 24.85 41.68 18.73
C ARG A 256 25.98 42.69 18.60
N GLU A 257 26.65 42.75 17.45
CA GLU A 257 27.64 43.78 17.13
C GLU A 257 26.98 45.17 17.07
N ILE A 258 25.91 45.32 16.30
CA ILE A 258 25.10 46.54 16.22
C ILE A 258 24.58 46.94 17.61
N SER A 259 24.14 45.99 18.44
CA SER A 259 23.69 46.25 19.81
C SER A 259 24.83 46.73 20.72
N ARG A 260 26.03 46.13 20.63
CA ARG A 260 27.22 46.59 21.37
C ARG A 260 27.66 47.97 20.92
N GLU A 261 27.71 48.24 19.62
CA GLU A 261 28.06 49.55 19.08
C GLU A 261 27.03 50.61 19.48
N LYS A 262 25.72 50.33 19.38
CA LYS A 262 24.70 51.26 19.88
C LYS A 262 24.76 51.48 21.38
N LYS A 263 25.13 50.49 22.18
CA LYS A 263 25.35 50.65 23.63
C LYS A 263 26.61 51.46 23.95
N LYS A 264 27.68 51.32 23.15
CA LYS A 264 28.89 52.14 23.23
C LYS A 264 28.59 53.61 22.91
N ASN A 265 27.91 53.87 21.78
CA ASN A 265 27.48 55.23 21.41
C ASN A 265 26.55 55.84 22.48
N LEU A 266 25.63 55.05 23.06
CA LEU A 266 24.79 55.53 24.18
C LEU A 266 25.64 55.94 25.39
N ALA A 267 26.64 55.14 25.78
CA ALA A 267 27.53 55.46 26.89
C ALA A 267 28.43 56.68 26.60
N GLU A 268 28.84 56.88 25.33
CA GLU A 268 29.58 58.06 24.89
C GLU A 268 28.72 59.33 24.93
N GLU A 269 27.44 59.26 24.53
CA GLU A 269 26.46 60.34 24.66
C GLU A 269 26.06 60.61 26.12
N GLU A 270 25.91 59.57 26.96
CA GLU A 270 25.68 59.72 28.41
C GLU A 270 26.87 60.40 29.09
N GLN A 271 28.11 59.99 28.77
CA GLN A 271 29.33 60.63 29.26
C GLN A 271 29.39 62.09 28.82
N PHE A 272 29.20 62.37 27.52
CA PHE A 272 29.17 63.73 26.97
C PHE A 272 28.08 64.59 27.65
N LEU A 273 26.89 64.05 27.90
CA LEU A 273 25.83 64.75 28.62
C LEU A 273 26.25 65.06 30.06
N THR A 274 26.90 64.13 30.78
CA THR A 274 27.42 64.43 32.13
C THR A 274 28.52 65.49 32.11
N ASP A 275 29.43 65.45 31.14
CA ASP A 275 30.50 66.45 30.98
C ASP A 275 29.91 67.83 30.64
N GLN A 276 28.87 67.90 29.80
CA GLN A 276 28.14 69.15 29.53
C GLN A 276 27.36 69.64 30.75
N ILE A 277 26.80 68.76 31.59
CA ILE A 277 26.14 69.16 32.85
C ILE A 277 27.17 69.74 33.83
N VAL A 278 28.37 69.16 33.92
CA VAL A 278 29.47 69.69 34.75
C VAL A 278 29.94 71.05 34.19
N ASN A 279 30.22 71.14 32.89
CA ASN A 279 30.65 72.37 32.22
C ASN A 279 29.61 73.50 32.39
N ASN A 280 28.32 73.23 32.17
CA ASN A 280 27.26 74.22 32.41
C ASN A 280 27.20 74.66 33.89
N LYS A 281 27.41 73.74 34.84
CA LYS A 281 27.45 74.04 36.28
C LYS A 281 28.70 74.85 36.68
N GLU A 282 29.82 74.70 35.97
CA GLU A 282 31.01 75.54 36.13
C GLU A 282 30.82 76.92 35.50
N LEU A 283 30.25 76.98 34.29
CA LEU A 283 29.86 78.23 33.63
C LEU A 283 28.86 79.02 34.47
N GLU A 284 27.85 78.39 35.07
CA GLU A 284 26.95 79.02 36.05
C GLU A 284 27.71 79.63 37.25
N GLN A 285 28.72 78.94 37.78
CA GLN A 285 29.52 79.45 38.89
C GLN A 285 30.40 80.63 38.46
N LEU A 286 30.98 80.56 37.25
CA LEU A 286 31.75 81.66 36.65
C LEU A 286 30.87 82.87 36.35
N ILE A 287 29.62 82.66 35.90
CA ILE A 287 28.60 83.71 35.73
C ILE A 287 28.27 84.32 37.10
N LYS A 288 27.86 83.53 38.10
CA LYS A 288 27.53 84.01 39.46
C LYS A 288 28.69 84.78 40.12
N TYR A 289 29.93 84.34 39.89
CA TYR A 289 31.14 85.05 40.33
C TYR A 289 31.38 86.36 39.56
N SER A 290 31.13 86.38 38.25
CA SER A 290 31.25 87.56 37.38
C SER A 290 30.15 88.59 37.65
N GLU A 291 28.91 88.16 37.90
CA GLU A 291 27.80 88.99 38.39
C GLU A 291 28.13 89.62 39.75
N LYS A 292 28.69 88.84 40.68
CA LYS A 292 29.14 89.36 41.98
C LYS A 292 30.27 90.40 41.82
N LYS A 293 31.22 90.18 40.90
CA LYS A 293 32.22 91.19 40.51
C LYS A 293 31.57 92.42 39.88
N LEU A 294 30.63 92.24 38.96
CA LEU A 294 29.92 93.31 38.27
C LEU A 294 29.13 94.18 39.26
N GLY A 295 28.43 93.59 40.21
CA GLY A 295 27.74 94.31 41.30
C GLY A 295 28.70 95.14 42.17
N VAL A 296 29.89 94.62 42.47
CA VAL A 296 30.94 95.38 43.18
C VAL A 296 31.50 96.51 42.32
N VAL A 297 31.66 96.32 41.01
CA VAL A 297 32.10 97.37 40.07
C VAL A 297 31.02 98.45 39.89
N GLN A 298 29.76 98.06 39.70
CA GLN A 298 28.61 98.97 39.63
C GLN A 298 28.44 99.77 40.92
N GLU A 299 28.66 99.16 42.09
CA GLU A 299 28.60 99.88 43.36
C GLU A 299 29.77 100.86 43.55
N LYS A 300 30.98 100.49 43.11
CA LYS A 300 32.11 101.45 43.00
C LYS A 300 31.79 102.59 42.03
N GLN A 301 31.20 102.28 40.87
CA GLN A 301 30.78 103.27 39.88
C GLN A 301 29.71 104.21 40.44
N ARG A 302 28.67 103.70 41.12
CA ARG A 302 27.65 104.53 41.79
C ARG A 302 28.25 105.45 42.85
N LYS A 303 29.28 104.99 43.59
CA LYS A 303 30.03 105.84 44.53
C LYS A 303 30.83 106.92 43.82
N ILE A 304 31.57 106.57 42.77
CA ILE A 304 32.35 107.53 41.96
C ILE A 304 31.44 108.57 41.30
N VAL A 305 30.29 108.17 40.73
CA VAL A 305 29.30 109.09 40.14
C VAL A 305 28.78 110.07 41.20
N LYS A 306 28.35 109.59 42.38
CA LYS A 306 27.94 110.46 43.49
C LYS A 306 29.05 111.44 43.91
N THR A 307 30.32 111.00 43.91
CA THR A 307 31.47 111.88 44.19
C THR A 307 31.68 112.92 43.07
N ILE A 308 31.49 112.55 41.81
CA ILE A 308 31.52 113.47 40.66
C ILE A 308 30.38 114.49 40.76
N ASP A 309 29.16 114.07 41.12
CA ASP A 309 28.02 114.97 41.32
C ASP A 309 28.29 116.00 42.43
N ILE A 310 28.87 115.56 43.55
CA ILE A 310 29.31 116.44 44.65
C ILE A 310 30.36 117.44 44.15
N TYR A 311 31.37 116.99 43.40
CA TYR A 311 32.37 117.90 42.82
C TYR A 311 31.81 118.81 41.72
N ALA A 312 30.76 118.40 41.00
CA ALA A 312 30.09 119.23 40.01
C ALA A 312 29.26 120.35 40.67
N ILE A 313 28.61 120.04 41.80
CA ILE A 313 27.94 121.02 42.65
C ILE A 313 28.97 122.02 43.22
N GLU A 314 30.09 121.55 43.76
CA GLU A 314 31.13 122.44 44.29
C GLU A 314 31.84 123.25 43.20
N LEU A 315 32.06 122.68 42.01
CA LEU A 315 32.55 123.46 40.86
C LEU A 315 31.55 124.54 40.44
N HIS A 316 30.24 124.31 40.62
CA HIS A 316 29.19 125.29 40.33
C HIS A 316 29.13 126.40 41.39
N THR A 317 29.22 126.08 42.69
CA THR A 317 29.30 127.09 43.77
C THR A 317 30.55 127.96 43.62
N GLN A 318 31.71 127.37 43.37
CA GLN A 318 32.97 128.07 43.11
C GLN A 318 32.89 128.97 41.87
N LYS A 319 32.35 128.47 40.74
CA LYS A 319 32.13 129.29 39.53
C LYS A 319 31.20 130.49 39.81
N LYS A 320 30.14 130.30 40.59
CA LYS A 320 29.21 131.37 40.98
C LYS A 320 29.90 132.41 41.86
N LEU A 321 30.67 131.98 42.85
CA LEU A 321 31.47 132.85 43.73
C LEU A 321 32.48 133.69 42.91
N VAL A 322 33.20 133.08 41.98
CA VAL A 322 34.13 133.77 41.08
C VAL A 322 33.41 134.78 40.18
N ALA A 323 32.22 134.45 39.66
CA ALA A 323 31.42 135.37 38.85
C ALA A 323 30.88 136.57 39.65
N ASP A 324 30.49 136.38 40.91
CA ASP A 324 30.08 137.46 41.82
C ASP A 324 31.27 138.35 42.23
N LEU A 325 32.44 137.74 42.50
CA LEU A 325 33.70 138.48 42.76
C LEU A 325 34.14 139.28 41.54
N ALA A 326 34.07 138.72 40.33
CA ALA A 326 34.38 139.42 39.08
C ALA A 326 33.48 140.65 38.88
N ARG A 327 32.17 140.52 39.12
CA ARG A 327 31.22 141.66 39.10
C ARG A 327 31.60 142.74 40.11
N ARG A 328 31.95 142.38 41.36
CA ARG A 328 32.44 143.33 42.38
C ARG A 328 33.71 144.07 41.92
N VAL A 329 34.71 143.36 41.39
CA VAL A 329 35.96 143.96 40.88
C VAL A 329 35.69 144.91 39.72
N GLN A 330 34.80 144.54 38.80
CA GLN A 330 34.43 145.38 37.65
C GLN A 330 33.72 146.67 38.09
N GLN A 331 32.85 146.60 39.10
CA GLN A 331 32.16 147.76 39.69
C GLN A 331 33.13 148.69 40.45
N ILE A 332 34.13 148.13 41.16
CA ILE A 332 35.21 148.91 41.78
C ILE A 332 36.03 149.65 40.70
N ARG A 333 36.44 148.95 39.64
CA ARG A 333 37.20 149.56 38.51
C ARG A 333 36.44 150.73 37.85
N ALA A 334 35.12 150.59 37.67
CA ALA A 334 34.27 151.67 37.15
C ALA A 334 34.23 152.90 38.07
N ASN A 335 34.19 152.70 39.40
CA ASN A 335 34.23 153.78 40.39
C ASN A 335 35.60 154.50 40.40
N THR A 336 36.70 153.75 40.32
CA THR A 336 38.06 154.33 40.24
C THR A 336 38.24 155.16 38.97
N LYS A 337 37.73 154.70 37.81
CA LYS A 337 37.79 155.46 36.55
C LYS A 337 37.05 156.80 36.65
N ARG A 338 35.87 156.84 37.29
CA ARG A 338 35.13 158.09 37.56
C ARG A 338 35.91 159.05 38.46
N LYS A 339 36.53 158.55 39.55
CA LYS A 339 37.35 159.41 40.43
C LYS A 339 38.59 159.99 39.72
N LYS A 340 39.26 159.24 38.84
CA LYS A 340 40.45 159.72 38.12
C LYS A 340 40.15 160.95 37.24
N ILE A 341 39.04 160.92 36.48
CA ILE A 341 38.63 162.03 35.60
C ILE A 341 38.41 163.33 36.39
N GLY A 342 37.89 163.24 37.63
CA GLY A 342 37.69 164.40 38.51
C GLY A 342 38.97 165.02 39.08
N ILE A 343 40.12 164.35 38.97
CA ILE A 343 41.44 164.86 39.39
C ILE A 343 42.09 165.61 38.23
N GLU A 344 42.03 165.06 37.01
CA GLU A 344 42.57 165.66 35.78
C GLU A 344 42.07 167.10 35.58
N ASN A 345 40.76 167.31 35.70
CA ASN A 345 40.11 168.62 35.55
C ASN A 345 40.52 169.66 36.62
N LYS A 346 41.13 169.24 37.73
CA LYS A 346 41.71 170.17 38.73
C LYS A 346 43.13 170.57 38.40
N HIS A 347 43.94 169.68 37.80
CA HIS A 347 45.32 169.99 37.41
C HIS A 347 45.39 171.08 36.34
N ILE A 348 44.48 171.06 35.35
CA ILE A 348 44.46 172.03 34.24
C ILE A 348 44.40 173.47 34.79
N LYS A 349 43.47 173.76 35.72
CA LYS A 349 43.29 175.11 36.31
C LYS A 349 44.49 175.62 37.12
N VAL A 350 45.36 174.74 37.61
CA VAL A 350 46.57 175.14 38.36
C VAL A 350 47.71 175.54 37.41
N ASN A 351 47.68 175.08 36.16
CA ASN A 351 48.78 175.26 35.22
C ASN A 351 48.76 176.65 34.54
N ASP A 352 47.58 177.19 34.24
CA ASP A 352 47.45 178.50 33.58
C ASP A 352 47.95 179.65 34.46
N CYS A 353 47.63 179.63 35.77
CA CYS A 353 48.14 180.63 36.73
C CYS A 353 49.67 180.62 36.88
N LYS A 354 50.37 179.54 36.50
CA LYS A 354 51.83 179.48 36.56
C LYS A 354 52.51 180.19 35.39
N LYS A 355 51.85 180.34 34.23
CA LYS A 355 52.47 181.01 33.07
C LYS A 355 52.68 182.50 33.30
N GLN A 356 51.67 183.19 33.84
CA GLN A 356 51.72 184.65 34.05
C GLN A 356 52.83 185.12 35.01
N ASN A 357 53.39 184.24 35.83
CA ASN A 357 54.39 184.60 36.84
C ASN A 357 55.85 184.46 36.36
N ASN A 358 56.09 183.81 35.22
CA ASN A 358 57.46 183.58 34.72
C ASN A 358 57.95 184.75 33.83
N ASP A 359 57.07 185.32 33.01
CA ASP A 359 57.43 186.37 32.04
C ASP A 359 57.91 187.68 32.70
N LEU A 360 57.62 187.87 34.01
CA LEU A 360 58.06 189.01 34.81
C LEU A 360 59.42 188.85 35.49
N MET A 361 60.05 187.67 35.47
CA MET A 361 61.41 187.49 36.03
C MET A 361 62.53 187.68 34.98
N SER A 362 62.21 187.54 33.69
CA SER A 362 63.22 187.54 32.61
C SER A 362 63.83 188.92 32.29
N THR A 363 63.42 189.98 32.98
CA THR A 363 63.80 191.38 32.72
C THR A 363 64.78 191.96 33.74
N LEU A 364 65.33 191.15 34.65
CA LEU A 364 66.17 191.64 35.77
C LEU A 364 67.64 191.19 35.71
N GLU A 365 67.97 190.06 35.09
CA GLU A 365 69.35 189.51 35.09
C GLU A 365 70.28 190.03 33.97
N GLU A 366 69.84 191.00 33.15
CA GLU A 366 70.68 191.60 32.09
C GLU A 366 71.72 192.65 32.58
N VAL A 367 71.83 192.90 33.89
CA VAL A 367 72.37 194.18 34.40
C VAL A 367 73.86 194.18 34.84
N GLU A 368 74.43 193.10 35.40
CA GLU A 368 75.78 193.17 36.05
C GLU A 368 76.83 192.16 35.52
N ASN A 369 78.07 192.63 35.35
CA ASN A 369 79.13 191.92 34.61
C ASN A 369 80.56 192.45 34.94
N GLN A 370 81.61 191.61 34.79
CA GLN A 370 83.08 191.90 34.65
C GLN A 370 84.13 191.62 35.79
N LYS A 371 85.31 191.11 35.31
CA LYS A 371 86.75 191.46 35.62
C LYS A 371 87.72 190.61 36.50
N LEU A 372 88.44 189.70 35.81
CA LEU A 372 89.93 189.56 35.62
C LEU A 372 90.98 189.81 36.75
N ASN A 373 92.00 188.92 36.82
CA ASN A 373 93.42 189.24 36.48
C ASN A 373 94.28 187.96 36.16
N VAL A 374 95.59 188.10 35.90
CA VAL A 374 96.54 187.10 35.31
C VAL A 374 97.90 187.05 36.06
N GLU A 375 98.76 186.04 35.77
CA GLU A 375 100.25 186.11 35.70
C GLU A 375 101.14 185.16 36.57
N GLU A 376 100.65 184.01 37.06
CA GLU A 376 101.54 182.89 37.49
C GLU A 376 101.84 181.93 36.33
N LYS A 377 102.62 182.42 35.36
CA LYS A 377 102.76 181.83 34.01
C LYS A 377 104.00 180.94 33.84
N THR A 378 103.93 180.03 32.87
CA THR A 378 105.06 179.41 32.14
C THR A 378 105.95 178.37 32.85
N ASN A 379 106.52 178.63 34.04
CA ASN A 379 107.75 177.96 34.49
C ASN A 379 107.65 176.47 34.94
N HIS A 380 106.48 175.82 34.79
CA HIS A 380 106.28 174.41 35.17
C HIS A 380 106.13 173.46 33.96
N LEU A 381 105.54 173.92 32.85
CA LEU A 381 105.15 173.05 31.73
C LEU A 381 106.33 172.55 30.89
N GLU A 382 107.39 173.35 30.77
CA GLU A 382 108.55 173.04 29.93
C GLU A 382 109.32 171.78 30.41
N LYS A 383 109.24 171.46 31.71
CA LYS A 383 109.83 170.24 32.29
C LYS A 383 109.03 168.96 32.05
N MET A 384 107.77 169.05 31.61
CA MET A 384 106.97 167.84 31.32
C MET A 384 107.30 167.22 29.96
N ILE A 385 107.60 168.04 28.95
CA ILE A 385 107.75 167.58 27.57
C ILE A 385 108.99 166.68 27.42
N GLU A 386 110.11 167.04 28.05
CA GLU A 386 111.38 166.29 27.97
C GLU A 386 111.34 164.89 28.63
N HIS A 387 110.29 164.60 29.41
CA HIS A 387 110.04 163.28 30.01
C HIS A 387 109.41 162.31 28.99
N ASP A 388 108.40 162.75 28.25
CA ASP A 388 107.56 161.85 27.45
C ASP A 388 108.20 161.45 26.11
N GLU A 389 109.14 162.24 25.55
CA GLU A 389 109.93 161.80 24.39
C GLU A 389 110.73 160.52 24.68
N LYS A 390 111.28 160.40 25.90
CA LYS A 390 112.07 159.22 26.33
C LYS A 390 111.22 157.95 26.47
N ARG A 391 109.89 158.07 26.63
CA ARG A 391 108.95 156.93 26.68
C ARG A 391 108.74 156.25 25.33
N ILE A 392 108.70 157.02 24.24
CA ILE A 392 108.33 156.52 22.90
C ILE A 392 109.34 155.48 22.39
N TYR A 393 110.64 155.70 22.62
CA TYR A 393 111.71 154.81 22.17
C TYR A 393 111.59 153.37 22.71
N VAL A 394 111.10 153.21 23.95
CA VAL A 394 110.96 151.88 24.59
C VAL A 394 109.88 151.04 23.91
N ILE A 395 108.78 151.66 23.48
CA ILE A 395 107.62 150.98 22.89
C ILE A 395 107.98 150.30 21.55
N ILE A 396 108.80 150.95 20.73
CA ILE A 396 109.23 150.45 19.41
C ILE A 396 110.05 149.14 19.55
N LYS A 397 110.80 148.99 20.65
CA LYS A 397 111.63 147.80 20.93
C LYS A 397 110.81 146.58 21.35
N GLU A 398 109.67 146.77 22.00
CA GLU A 398 108.74 145.68 22.32
C GLU A 398 107.91 145.23 21.11
N LEU A 399 107.49 146.17 20.26
CA LEU A 399 106.66 145.88 19.08
C LEU A 399 107.38 144.92 18.10
N SER A 400 108.68 145.15 17.89
CA SER A 400 109.53 144.27 17.07
C SER A 400 109.78 142.88 17.69
N ARG A 401 109.80 142.76 19.03
CA ARG A 401 109.87 141.46 19.74
C ARG A 401 108.60 140.62 19.51
N LEU A 402 107.43 141.25 19.55
CA LEU A 402 106.13 140.59 19.33
C LEU A 402 105.98 140.08 17.89
N GLN A 403 106.42 140.88 16.91
CA GLN A 403 106.34 140.53 15.48
C GLN A 403 107.12 139.25 15.14
N ALA A 404 108.30 139.05 15.75
CA ALA A 404 109.09 137.82 15.62
C ALA A 404 108.45 136.59 16.29
N MET A 405 107.56 136.78 17.27
CA MET A 405 106.82 135.68 17.89
C MET A 405 105.67 135.20 16.98
N ILE A 406 104.93 136.14 16.39
CA ILE A 406 103.80 135.87 15.47
C ILE A 406 104.25 135.00 14.29
N LEU A 407 105.39 135.30 13.67
CA LEU A 407 105.91 134.51 12.54
C LEU A 407 106.17 133.04 12.89
N ARG A 408 106.51 132.72 14.14
CA ARG A 408 106.74 131.33 14.59
C ARG A 408 105.42 130.58 14.80
N THR A 409 104.41 131.20 15.42
CA THR A 409 103.09 130.59 15.59
C THR A 409 102.39 130.40 14.25
N THR A 410 102.46 131.37 13.33
CA THR A 410 101.91 131.21 11.97
C THR A 410 102.53 130.02 11.24
N LYS A 411 103.85 129.82 11.33
CA LYS A 411 104.48 128.64 10.73
C LYS A 411 103.96 127.32 11.33
N ARG A 412 103.83 127.22 12.65
CA ARG A 412 103.32 125.99 13.29
C ARG A 412 101.86 125.70 12.97
N ILE A 413 101.03 126.73 12.73
CA ILE A 413 99.65 126.55 12.25
C ILE A 413 99.63 125.90 10.86
N VAL A 414 100.48 126.36 9.92
CA VAL A 414 100.57 125.79 8.56
C VAL A 414 101.02 124.32 8.58
N GLU A 415 101.93 123.95 9.48
CA GLU A 415 102.36 122.56 9.68
C GLU A 415 101.16 121.68 10.12
N LEU A 416 100.42 122.09 11.16
CA LEU A 416 99.23 121.39 11.67
C LEU A 416 98.08 121.32 10.65
N GLU A 417 97.90 122.35 9.81
CA GLU A 417 96.91 122.31 8.72
C GLU A 417 97.26 121.30 7.63
N ASN A 418 98.55 121.03 7.39
CA ASN A 418 98.98 120.02 6.44
C ASN A 418 98.86 118.61 7.03
N GLU A 419 99.20 118.42 8.31
CA GLU A 419 98.90 117.18 9.07
C GLU A 419 97.37 116.86 9.01
N ARG A 420 96.51 117.86 9.22
CA ARG A 420 95.04 117.71 9.11
C ARG A 420 94.58 117.28 7.72
N LYS A 421 95.17 117.82 6.65
CA LYS A 421 94.84 117.45 5.26
C LYS A 421 95.23 116.01 4.94
N ILE A 422 96.39 115.55 5.41
CA ILE A 422 96.85 114.16 5.21
C ILE A 422 95.86 113.19 5.86
N LEU A 423 95.55 113.38 7.15
CA LEU A 423 94.57 112.57 7.88
C LEU A 423 93.18 112.59 7.23
N GLN A 424 92.77 113.75 6.67
CA GLN A 424 91.51 113.86 5.94
C GLN A 424 91.49 113.05 4.62
N MET A 425 92.62 112.97 3.91
CA MET A 425 92.75 112.12 2.71
C MET A 425 92.81 110.63 3.04
N GLU A 426 93.52 110.25 4.12
CA GLU A 426 93.55 108.88 4.62
C GLU A 426 92.15 108.41 5.04
N MET A 427 91.43 109.21 5.82
CA MET A 427 90.03 108.96 6.21
C MET A 427 89.10 108.80 5.00
N GLN A 428 89.25 109.65 3.96
CA GLN A 428 88.52 109.49 2.70
C GLN A 428 88.89 108.21 1.93
N SER A 429 90.11 107.69 2.09
CA SER A 429 90.53 106.42 1.49
C SER A 429 89.91 105.22 2.23
N GLU A 430 89.82 105.27 3.57
CA GLU A 430 89.17 104.21 4.35
C GLU A 430 87.65 104.19 4.13
N TYR A 431 86.98 105.35 4.06
CA TYR A 431 85.55 105.39 3.71
C TYR A 431 85.27 104.71 2.36
N LYS A 432 86.11 104.91 1.35
CA LYS A 432 85.98 104.22 0.05
C LYS A 432 86.17 102.70 0.14
N LYS A 433 87.00 102.20 1.08
CA LYS A 433 87.10 100.76 1.36
C LYS A 433 85.84 100.24 2.06
N VAL A 434 85.27 101.00 3.00
CA VAL A 434 84.00 100.66 3.67
C VAL A 434 82.84 100.60 2.67
N ASP A 435 82.75 101.56 1.74
CA ASP A 435 81.72 101.55 0.68
C ASP A 435 81.88 100.36 -0.28
N LEU A 436 83.12 99.99 -0.62
CA LEU A 436 83.41 98.80 -1.41
C LEU A 436 83.02 97.51 -0.66
N LEU A 437 83.33 97.41 0.62
CA LEU A 437 82.95 96.28 1.48
C LEU A 437 81.43 96.17 1.67
N ASN A 438 80.74 97.30 1.86
CA ASN A 438 79.27 97.34 1.87
C ASN A 438 78.68 96.88 0.52
N THR A 439 79.27 97.29 -0.60
CA THR A 439 78.85 96.88 -1.94
C THR A 439 79.04 95.38 -2.16
N LEU A 440 80.11 94.78 -1.61
CA LEU A 440 80.32 93.34 -1.61
C LEU A 440 79.35 92.61 -0.67
N LEU A 441 79.11 93.13 0.54
CA LEU A 441 78.16 92.58 1.49
C LEU A 441 76.73 92.56 0.94
N VAL A 442 76.32 93.58 0.19
CA VAL A 442 75.00 93.60 -0.50
C VAL A 442 74.93 92.54 -1.60
N LYS A 443 76.03 92.30 -2.34
CA LYS A 443 76.10 91.23 -3.36
C LYS A 443 76.01 89.84 -2.74
N GLU A 444 76.76 89.58 -1.67
CA GLU A 444 76.71 88.31 -0.95
C GLU A 444 75.34 88.06 -0.31
N ASN A 445 74.72 89.07 0.31
CA ASN A 445 73.35 88.94 0.83
C ASN A 445 72.32 88.64 -0.27
N LYS A 446 72.48 89.23 -1.47
CA LYS A 446 71.64 88.91 -2.63
C LYS A 446 71.85 87.46 -3.10
N LEU A 447 73.10 87.01 -3.20
CA LEU A 447 73.45 85.62 -3.50
C LEU A 447 72.87 84.63 -2.46
N VAL A 448 72.95 84.95 -1.17
CA VAL A 448 72.34 84.14 -0.10
C VAL A 448 70.81 84.11 -0.22
N GLY A 449 70.17 85.20 -0.66
CA GLY A 449 68.74 85.23 -1.01
C GLY A 449 68.41 84.28 -2.16
N GLU A 450 69.09 84.44 -3.30
CA GLU A 450 68.92 83.58 -4.49
C GLU A 450 69.17 82.10 -4.19
N LYS A 451 70.16 81.78 -3.33
CA LYS A 451 70.42 80.40 -2.89
C LYS A 451 69.33 79.85 -1.96
N LYS A 452 68.71 80.68 -1.10
CA LYS A 452 67.56 80.27 -0.28
C LYS A 452 66.31 80.03 -1.12
N GLU A 453 66.03 80.89 -2.09
CA GLU A 453 64.91 80.70 -3.02
C GLU A 453 65.09 79.43 -3.86
N ALA A 454 66.29 79.20 -4.41
CA ALA A 454 66.61 77.96 -5.12
C ALA A 454 66.47 76.72 -4.21
N LEU A 455 66.87 76.81 -2.94
CA LEU A 455 66.76 75.71 -1.99
C LEU A 455 65.29 75.41 -1.64
N TYR A 456 64.45 76.41 -1.37
CA TYR A 456 63.00 76.22 -1.21
C TYR A 456 62.34 75.64 -2.46
N GLN A 457 62.80 76.02 -3.66
CA GLN A 457 62.26 75.50 -4.92
C GLN A 457 62.69 74.05 -5.18
N VAL A 458 63.87 73.64 -4.69
CA VAL A 458 64.31 72.25 -4.62
C VAL A 458 63.51 71.47 -3.56
N ASP A 459 63.31 71.99 -2.35
CA ASP A 459 62.54 71.35 -1.29
C ASP A 459 61.07 71.12 -1.70
N PHE A 460 60.44 72.10 -2.34
CA PHE A 460 59.09 71.95 -2.89
C PHE A 460 59.05 70.89 -4.01
N SER A 461 60.11 70.81 -4.82
CA SER A 461 60.23 69.77 -5.86
C SER A 461 60.49 68.39 -5.25
N LEU A 462 61.24 68.31 -4.15
CA LEU A 462 61.50 67.11 -3.37
C LEU A 462 60.20 66.59 -2.75
N GLN A 463 59.46 67.42 -2.00
CA GLN A 463 58.14 67.06 -1.45
C GLN A 463 57.16 66.59 -2.53
N LYS A 464 57.15 67.25 -3.70
CA LYS A 464 56.31 66.84 -4.84
C LYS A 464 56.74 65.52 -5.47
N CYS A 465 58.01 65.14 -5.35
CA CYS A 465 58.52 63.83 -5.73
C CYS A 465 58.29 62.77 -4.63
N GLU A 466 58.40 63.12 -3.35
CA GLU A 466 58.09 62.26 -2.20
C GLU A 466 56.61 61.88 -2.17
N MET A 467 55.69 62.83 -2.34
CA MET A 467 54.25 62.53 -2.47
C MET A 467 53.95 61.57 -3.63
N LYS A 468 54.63 61.74 -4.78
CA LYS A 468 54.52 60.81 -5.91
C LYS A 468 55.14 59.44 -5.61
N PHE A 469 56.24 59.41 -4.86
CA PHE A 469 56.94 58.18 -4.48
C PHE A 469 56.13 57.34 -3.49
N GLU A 470 55.49 57.97 -2.50
CA GLU A 470 54.56 57.28 -1.59
C GLU A 470 53.26 56.84 -2.32
N GLN A 471 52.75 57.61 -3.28
CA GLN A 471 51.71 57.12 -4.20
C GLN A 471 52.15 55.89 -5.00
N ILE A 472 53.37 55.88 -5.55
CA ILE A 472 53.92 54.76 -6.34
C ILE A 472 54.23 53.53 -5.46
N LYS A 473 54.57 53.72 -4.19
CA LYS A 473 54.66 52.65 -3.17
C LYS A 473 53.31 52.03 -2.80
N GLY A 474 52.19 52.66 -3.16
CA GLY A 474 50.85 52.23 -2.75
C GLY A 474 50.40 52.71 -1.37
N HIS A 475 51.10 53.67 -0.75
CA HIS A 475 50.61 54.35 0.46
C HIS A 475 49.62 55.46 0.10
N GLU A 476 48.39 55.07 -0.21
CA GLU A 476 47.27 56.03 -0.24
C GLU A 476 47.11 56.66 1.16
N HIS A 477 47.29 57.98 1.24
CA HIS A 477 47.23 58.72 2.51
C HIS A 477 45.86 58.68 3.19
N ASP A 478 44.78 58.45 2.43
CA ASP A 478 43.44 58.29 2.99
C ASP A 478 43.20 56.82 3.36
N LYS A 479 43.42 56.52 4.65
CA LYS A 479 43.23 55.19 5.23
C LYS A 479 41.81 54.63 4.98
N SER A 480 40.81 55.51 4.79
CA SER A 480 39.45 55.10 4.46
C SER A 480 39.31 54.57 3.03
N GLU A 481 40.02 55.15 2.04
CA GLU A 481 40.06 54.62 0.67
C GLU A 481 40.79 53.26 0.63
N ALA A 482 41.90 53.13 1.34
CA ALA A 482 42.64 51.88 1.44
C ALA A 482 41.80 50.76 2.09
N GLU A 483 41.09 51.04 3.19
CA GLU A 483 40.20 50.08 3.85
C GLU A 483 38.98 49.72 2.99
N LYS A 484 38.41 50.67 2.23
CA LYS A 484 37.36 50.39 1.23
C LYS A 484 37.85 49.50 0.10
N LYS A 485 39.07 49.75 -0.42
CA LYS A 485 39.67 48.93 -1.48
C LYS A 485 40.00 47.52 -0.97
N GLN A 486 40.53 47.40 0.25
CA GLN A 486 40.83 46.11 0.87
C GLN A 486 39.56 45.30 1.15
N THR A 487 38.54 45.88 1.79
CA THR A 487 37.23 45.21 1.99
C THR A 487 36.58 44.85 0.66
N ARG A 488 36.67 45.71 -0.38
CA ARG A 488 36.17 45.36 -1.71
C ARG A 488 36.95 44.23 -2.39
N ILE A 489 38.26 44.12 -2.15
CA ILE A 489 39.07 42.97 -2.61
C ILE A 489 38.64 41.69 -1.86
N GLU A 490 38.38 41.76 -0.55
CA GLU A 490 37.91 40.63 0.25
C GLU A 490 36.50 40.18 -0.16
N GLU A 491 35.57 41.11 -0.41
CA GLU A 491 34.26 40.84 -1.02
C GLU A 491 34.40 40.13 -2.37
N LEU A 492 35.24 40.66 -3.28
CA LEU A 492 35.45 40.07 -4.60
C LEU A 492 36.13 38.70 -4.52
N GLN A 493 37.02 38.47 -3.55
CA GLN A 493 37.59 37.15 -3.27
C GLN A 493 36.57 36.18 -2.67
N ALA A 494 35.65 36.65 -1.82
CA ALA A 494 34.56 35.83 -1.28
C ALA A 494 33.59 35.41 -2.38
N VAL A 495 33.15 36.36 -3.22
CA VAL A 495 32.32 36.10 -4.41
C VAL A 495 33.05 35.17 -5.39
N LEU A 496 34.36 35.37 -5.63
CA LEU A 496 35.13 34.47 -6.50
C LEU A 496 35.18 33.04 -5.93
N LYS A 497 35.40 32.87 -4.62
CA LYS A 497 35.36 31.55 -3.95
C LYS A 497 33.98 30.91 -4.08
N GLU A 498 32.91 31.67 -3.88
CA GLU A 498 31.52 31.21 -4.02
C GLU A 498 31.19 30.79 -5.46
N LYS A 499 31.56 31.59 -6.47
CA LYS A 499 31.37 31.24 -7.90
C LYS A 499 32.25 30.07 -8.33
N THR A 500 33.45 29.92 -7.76
CA THR A 500 34.30 28.74 -7.99
C THR A 500 33.71 27.48 -7.35
N ALA A 501 33.10 27.59 -6.15
CA ALA A 501 32.46 26.47 -5.47
C ALA A 501 31.16 26.02 -6.19
N THR A 502 30.32 26.96 -6.62
CA THR A 502 29.12 26.67 -7.41
C THR A 502 29.46 26.12 -8.80
N SER A 503 30.49 26.65 -9.48
CA SER A 503 31.03 26.06 -10.72
C SER A 503 31.48 24.61 -10.52
N LYS A 504 32.25 24.30 -9.45
CA LYS A 504 32.64 22.91 -9.14
C LYS A 504 31.45 22.01 -8.81
N LEU A 505 30.44 22.52 -8.12
CA LEU A 505 29.21 21.77 -7.84
C LEU A 505 28.46 21.42 -9.13
N LEU A 506 28.29 22.40 -10.04
CA LEU A 506 27.67 22.21 -11.35
C LEU A 506 28.47 21.23 -12.22
N GLN A 507 29.80 21.33 -12.22
CA GLN A 507 30.67 20.39 -12.95
C GLN A 507 30.48 18.95 -12.44
N ASN A 508 30.43 18.76 -11.13
CA ASN A 508 30.17 17.44 -10.53
C ASN A 508 28.76 16.92 -10.85
N GLN A 509 27.75 17.79 -10.89
CA GLN A 509 26.38 17.44 -11.29
C GLN A 509 26.31 17.04 -12.77
N ILE A 510 27.01 17.75 -13.67
CA ILE A 510 27.11 17.42 -15.10
C ILE A 510 27.77 16.04 -15.28
N VAL A 511 28.90 15.77 -14.61
CA VAL A 511 29.57 14.45 -14.67
C VAL A 511 28.67 13.33 -14.12
N GLY A 512 27.89 13.60 -13.06
CA GLY A 512 26.89 12.67 -12.54
C GLY A 512 25.77 12.38 -13.55
N LEU A 513 25.22 13.42 -14.18
CA LEU A 513 24.19 13.30 -15.22
C LEU A 513 24.72 12.58 -16.47
N GLU A 514 25.95 12.83 -16.89
CA GLU A 514 26.59 12.07 -17.97
C GLU A 514 26.74 10.58 -17.63
N HIS A 515 27.08 10.25 -16.38
CA HIS A 515 27.19 8.85 -15.94
C HIS A 515 25.82 8.16 -15.91
N ASP A 516 24.80 8.77 -15.29
CA ASP A 516 23.44 8.21 -15.29
C ASP A 516 22.87 8.13 -16.73
N MET A 517 23.15 9.10 -17.61
CA MET A 517 22.73 9.06 -19.02
C MET A 517 23.40 7.91 -19.79
N LYS A 518 24.72 7.74 -19.66
CA LYS A 518 25.45 6.59 -20.22
C LYS A 518 24.89 5.26 -19.69
N LYS A 519 24.55 5.21 -18.40
CA LYS A 519 23.94 4.04 -17.75
C LYS A 519 22.55 3.74 -18.30
N VAL A 520 21.68 4.74 -18.45
CA VAL A 520 20.35 4.60 -19.08
C VAL A 520 20.46 4.14 -20.54
N SER A 521 21.38 4.70 -21.33
CA SER A 521 21.64 4.23 -22.70
C SER A 521 22.11 2.78 -22.76
N SER A 522 22.97 2.35 -21.82
CA SER A 522 23.38 0.93 -21.74
C SER A 522 22.25 0.00 -21.31
N GLY A 523 21.33 0.47 -20.45
CA GLY A 523 20.11 -0.25 -20.09
C GLY A 523 19.19 -0.44 -21.30
N LEU A 524 18.91 0.65 -22.02
CA LEU A 524 18.08 0.63 -23.25
C LEU A 524 18.64 -0.29 -24.34
N LEU A 525 19.96 -0.36 -24.51
CA LEU A 525 20.59 -1.30 -25.45
C LEU A 525 20.37 -2.76 -25.01
N ASN A 526 20.62 -3.09 -23.74
CA ASN A 526 20.41 -4.44 -23.21
C ASN A 526 18.92 -4.85 -23.26
N GLU A 527 18.00 -3.94 -22.93
CA GLU A 527 16.56 -4.14 -23.02
C GLU A 527 16.11 -4.38 -24.48
N ASN A 528 16.68 -3.64 -25.45
CA ASN A 528 16.39 -3.85 -26.87
C ASN A 528 16.91 -5.22 -27.36
N ASP A 529 18.13 -5.61 -26.99
CA ASP A 529 18.70 -6.93 -27.31
C ASP A 529 17.85 -8.07 -26.74
N GLU A 530 17.32 -7.92 -25.53
CA GLU A 530 16.40 -8.90 -24.93
C GLU A 530 15.04 -8.91 -25.66
N LEU A 531 14.53 -7.75 -26.07
CA LEU A 531 13.30 -7.62 -26.86
C LEU A 531 13.46 -8.30 -28.24
N GLU A 532 14.61 -8.18 -28.90
CA GLU A 532 14.93 -8.85 -30.17
C GLU A 532 15.03 -10.38 -30.01
N ARG A 533 15.65 -10.86 -28.91
CA ARG A 533 15.65 -12.28 -28.52
C ARG A 533 14.24 -12.81 -28.25
N LEU A 534 13.40 -12.05 -27.55
CA LEU A 534 12.01 -12.42 -27.25
C LEU A 534 11.13 -12.41 -28.50
N ARG A 535 11.33 -11.49 -29.45
CA ARG A 535 10.70 -11.52 -30.78
C ARG A 535 11.08 -12.79 -31.55
N SER A 536 12.37 -13.13 -31.57
CA SER A 536 12.88 -14.34 -32.23
C SER A 536 12.27 -15.60 -31.62
N LYS A 537 12.35 -15.76 -30.30
CA LYS A 537 11.77 -16.90 -29.56
C LYS A 537 10.24 -17.00 -29.73
N LYS A 538 9.52 -15.88 -29.84
CA LYS A 538 8.09 -15.85 -30.18
C LYS A 538 7.85 -16.41 -31.58
N GLN A 539 8.68 -16.04 -32.57
CA GLN A 539 8.56 -16.54 -33.93
C GLN A 539 8.82 -18.06 -34.00
N ASP A 540 9.84 -18.55 -33.30
CA ASP A 540 10.14 -19.99 -33.19
C ASP A 540 8.97 -20.78 -32.58
N LEU A 541 8.36 -20.25 -31.51
CA LEU A 541 7.19 -20.85 -30.87
C LEU A 541 5.96 -20.84 -31.79
N LEU A 542 5.74 -19.79 -32.58
CA LEU A 542 4.66 -19.76 -33.57
C LEU A 542 4.86 -20.79 -34.68
N LEU A 543 6.10 -20.98 -35.16
CA LEU A 543 6.44 -22.03 -36.13
C LEU A 543 6.28 -23.44 -35.54
N LEU A 544 6.63 -23.63 -34.26
CA LEU A 544 6.42 -24.90 -33.56
C LEU A 544 4.91 -25.22 -33.42
N LEU A 545 4.08 -24.22 -33.11
CA LEU A 545 2.64 -24.35 -32.98
C LEU A 545 1.97 -24.66 -34.33
N ASP A 546 2.29 -23.92 -35.40
CA ASP A 546 1.81 -24.18 -36.77
C ASP A 546 2.20 -25.60 -37.25
N GLY A 547 3.45 -26.02 -37.00
CA GLY A 547 3.90 -27.39 -37.26
C GLY A 547 3.20 -28.44 -36.40
N GLY A 548 2.77 -28.08 -35.18
CA GLY A 548 1.94 -28.90 -34.30
C GLY A 548 0.52 -29.07 -34.82
N GLU A 549 -0.14 -27.97 -35.16
CA GLU A 549 -1.52 -27.93 -35.69
C GLU A 549 -1.61 -28.72 -37.02
N LYS A 550 -0.65 -28.55 -37.92
CA LYS A 550 -0.56 -29.32 -39.17
C LYS A 550 -0.43 -30.82 -38.91
N ARG A 551 0.39 -31.25 -37.95
CA ARG A 551 0.51 -32.67 -37.56
C ARG A 551 -0.78 -33.19 -36.92
N LEU A 552 -1.43 -32.41 -36.06
CA LEU A 552 -2.71 -32.76 -35.44
C LEU A 552 -3.80 -32.97 -36.49
N LYS A 553 -3.91 -32.07 -37.47
CA LYS A 553 -4.90 -32.17 -38.55
C LYS A 553 -4.69 -33.38 -39.45
N ILE A 554 -3.43 -33.76 -39.72
CA ILE A 554 -3.10 -35.02 -40.42
C ILE A 554 -3.47 -36.25 -39.57
N ALA A 555 -3.26 -36.20 -38.25
CA ALA A 555 -3.67 -37.28 -37.36
C ALA A 555 -5.19 -37.44 -37.25
N GLN A 556 -5.94 -36.32 -37.27
CA GLN A 556 -7.41 -36.31 -37.31
C GLN A 556 -7.94 -36.98 -38.58
N SER A 557 -7.47 -36.55 -39.77
CA SER A 557 -7.83 -37.19 -41.06
C SER A 557 -7.59 -38.71 -41.03
N ARG A 558 -6.42 -39.15 -40.56
CA ARG A 558 -6.09 -40.58 -40.42
C ARG A 558 -6.97 -41.33 -39.44
N ASN A 559 -7.42 -40.69 -38.36
CA ASN A 559 -8.37 -41.28 -37.43
C ASN A 559 -9.77 -41.41 -38.06
N GLU A 560 -10.23 -40.39 -38.78
CA GLU A 560 -11.49 -40.40 -39.52
C GLU A 560 -11.48 -41.49 -40.61
N GLU A 561 -10.39 -41.59 -41.39
CA GLU A 561 -10.13 -42.68 -42.35
C GLU A 561 -10.23 -44.06 -41.67
N LYS A 562 -9.60 -44.26 -40.51
CA LYS A 562 -9.63 -45.53 -39.78
C LYS A 562 -11.00 -45.85 -39.16
N GLN A 563 -11.76 -44.85 -38.73
CA GLN A 563 -13.15 -45.04 -38.30
C GLN A 563 -14.06 -45.43 -39.47
N VAL A 564 -13.81 -44.93 -40.69
CA VAL A 564 -14.52 -45.36 -41.90
C VAL A 564 -14.16 -46.81 -42.26
N GLU A 565 -12.86 -47.18 -42.24
CA GLU A 565 -12.43 -48.57 -42.42
C GLU A 565 -13.08 -49.53 -41.41
N GLU A 566 -13.09 -49.17 -40.13
CA GLU A 566 -13.70 -49.99 -39.07
C GLU A 566 -15.20 -50.19 -39.30
N ASN A 567 -15.93 -49.14 -39.68
CA ASN A 567 -17.35 -49.24 -39.98
C ASN A 567 -17.65 -50.09 -41.22
N ILE A 568 -16.78 -50.08 -42.23
CA ILE A 568 -16.87 -50.97 -43.39
C ILE A 568 -16.66 -52.43 -42.95
N ILE A 569 -15.66 -52.71 -42.12
CA ILE A 569 -15.39 -54.06 -41.60
C ILE A 569 -16.55 -54.56 -40.72
N ARG A 570 -17.09 -53.72 -39.82
CA ARG A 570 -18.29 -54.04 -39.02
C ARG A 570 -19.49 -54.38 -39.91
N LEU A 571 -19.70 -53.66 -41.01
CA LEU A 571 -20.77 -53.95 -41.96
C LEU A 571 -20.56 -55.28 -42.71
N GLN A 572 -19.32 -55.60 -43.07
CA GLN A 572 -18.97 -56.90 -43.67
C GLN A 572 -19.20 -58.07 -42.69
N VAL A 573 -18.82 -57.92 -41.42
CA VAL A 573 -19.11 -58.90 -40.36
C VAL A 573 -20.63 -59.11 -40.22
N LEU A 574 -21.41 -58.03 -40.07
CA LEU A 574 -22.88 -58.08 -40.02
C LEU A 574 -23.54 -58.68 -41.28
N GLN A 575 -22.84 -58.72 -42.42
CA GLN A 575 -23.29 -59.42 -43.62
C GLN A 575 -22.96 -60.91 -43.56
N LEU A 576 -21.74 -61.28 -43.14
CA LEU A 576 -21.31 -62.67 -42.97
C LEU A 576 -22.10 -63.39 -41.86
N GLU A 577 -22.41 -62.72 -40.76
CA GLU A 577 -23.28 -63.24 -39.69
C GLU A 577 -24.68 -63.56 -40.21
N ARG A 578 -25.30 -62.64 -40.97
CA ARG A 578 -26.61 -62.88 -41.61
C ARG A 578 -26.56 -63.98 -42.66
N MET A 579 -25.49 -64.10 -43.43
CA MET A 579 -25.28 -65.23 -44.35
C MET A 579 -25.16 -66.55 -43.59
N THR A 580 -24.47 -66.55 -42.44
CA THR A 580 -24.28 -67.73 -41.59
C THR A 580 -25.59 -68.17 -40.93
N SER A 581 -26.40 -67.24 -40.39
CA SER A 581 -27.75 -67.53 -39.90
C SER A 581 -28.60 -68.15 -41.01
N ASN A 582 -28.68 -67.52 -42.18
CA ASN A 582 -29.44 -68.03 -43.33
C ASN A 582 -28.99 -69.41 -43.83
N VAL A 583 -27.77 -69.85 -43.51
CA VAL A 583 -27.29 -71.23 -43.76
C VAL A 583 -27.69 -72.15 -42.61
N SER A 584 -27.53 -71.73 -41.35
CA SER A 584 -27.99 -72.45 -40.16
C SER A 584 -29.48 -72.76 -40.20
N ASP A 585 -30.31 -71.78 -40.57
CA ASP A 585 -31.76 -71.92 -40.69
C ASP A 585 -32.15 -72.96 -41.75
N LYS A 586 -31.44 -72.98 -42.89
CA LYS A 586 -31.62 -73.99 -43.95
C LYS A 586 -31.17 -75.39 -43.52
N VAL A 587 -30.07 -75.50 -42.80
CA VAL A 587 -29.59 -76.78 -42.26
C VAL A 587 -30.58 -77.33 -41.22
N TYR A 588 -31.12 -76.46 -40.36
CA TYR A 588 -32.16 -76.81 -39.39
C TYR A 588 -33.44 -77.30 -40.06
N ASP A 589 -33.96 -76.60 -41.08
CA ASP A 589 -35.13 -77.06 -41.83
C ASP A 589 -34.87 -78.38 -42.57
N LEU A 590 -33.68 -78.57 -43.18
CA LEU A 590 -33.31 -79.83 -43.83
C LEU A 590 -33.26 -81.01 -42.85
N GLU A 591 -32.68 -80.84 -41.66
CA GLU A 591 -32.62 -81.89 -40.64
C GLU A 591 -34.02 -82.19 -40.07
N LYS A 592 -34.86 -81.17 -39.90
CA LYS A 592 -36.28 -81.32 -39.54
C LYS A 592 -37.08 -82.07 -40.60
N TYR A 593 -36.84 -81.84 -41.90
CA TYR A 593 -37.41 -82.66 -42.98
C TYR A 593 -36.88 -84.09 -42.95
N ARG A 594 -35.57 -84.29 -42.71
CA ARG A 594 -34.95 -85.62 -42.59
C ARG A 594 -35.59 -86.45 -41.47
N LEU A 595 -35.75 -85.87 -40.29
CA LEU A 595 -36.38 -86.51 -39.13
C LEU A 595 -37.87 -86.83 -39.38
N HIS A 596 -38.61 -85.97 -40.09
CA HIS A 596 -40.00 -86.23 -40.46
C HIS A 596 -40.15 -87.39 -41.47
N LEU A 597 -39.25 -87.46 -42.47
CA LEU A 597 -39.15 -88.58 -43.39
C LEU A 597 -38.78 -89.89 -42.67
N GLU A 598 -37.81 -89.85 -41.76
CA GLU A 598 -37.42 -91.03 -40.97
C GLU A 598 -38.56 -91.54 -40.07
N ALA A 599 -39.33 -90.62 -39.48
CA ALA A 599 -40.51 -90.95 -38.68
C ALA A 599 -41.62 -91.62 -39.50
N THR A 600 -42.01 -91.04 -40.64
CA THR A 600 -43.08 -91.58 -41.50
C THR A 600 -42.70 -92.93 -42.13
N LEU A 601 -41.42 -93.15 -42.43
CA LEU A 601 -40.90 -94.46 -42.84
C LEU A 601 -40.96 -95.50 -41.72
N LYS A 602 -40.64 -95.14 -40.48
CA LYS A 602 -40.77 -96.02 -39.30
C LYS A 602 -42.23 -96.38 -39.01
N GLU A 603 -43.15 -95.43 -39.13
CA GLU A 603 -44.60 -95.65 -38.98
C GLU A 603 -45.14 -96.61 -40.06
N ARG A 604 -44.81 -96.41 -41.34
CA ARG A 604 -45.18 -97.35 -42.40
C ARG A 604 -44.56 -98.74 -42.22
N ALA A 605 -43.34 -98.84 -41.70
CA ALA A 605 -42.72 -100.14 -41.39
C ALA A 605 -43.48 -100.87 -40.27
N ALA A 606 -43.89 -100.16 -39.21
CA ALA A 606 -44.70 -100.71 -38.12
C ALA A 606 -46.10 -101.13 -38.59
N GLU A 607 -46.76 -100.33 -39.43
CA GLU A 607 -48.06 -100.66 -40.02
C GLU A 607 -47.99 -101.93 -40.88
N ILE A 608 -46.96 -102.06 -41.73
CA ILE A 608 -46.73 -103.27 -42.55
C ILE A 608 -46.43 -104.48 -41.66
N ALA A 609 -45.73 -104.31 -40.53
CA ALA A 609 -45.51 -105.38 -39.57
C ALA A 609 -46.83 -105.83 -38.90
N ALA A 610 -47.66 -104.89 -38.45
CA ALA A 610 -48.98 -105.17 -37.88
C ALA A 610 -49.92 -105.84 -38.89
N GLN A 611 -49.92 -105.42 -40.16
CA GLN A 611 -50.68 -106.08 -41.24
C GLN A 611 -50.18 -107.51 -41.49
N LYS A 612 -48.86 -107.75 -41.48
CA LYS A 612 -48.30 -109.11 -41.60
C LYS A 612 -48.68 -109.99 -40.40
N GLU A 613 -48.66 -109.46 -39.19
CA GLU A 613 -49.07 -110.20 -38.00
C GLU A 613 -50.58 -110.47 -37.99
N ALA A 614 -51.41 -109.51 -38.39
CA ALA A 614 -52.85 -109.71 -38.60
C ALA A 614 -53.14 -110.82 -39.63
N LEU A 615 -52.41 -110.86 -40.75
CA LEU A 615 -52.51 -111.94 -41.73
C LEU A 615 -51.98 -113.29 -41.20
N ALA A 616 -50.95 -113.29 -40.35
CA ALA A 616 -50.45 -114.51 -39.69
C ALA A 616 -51.40 -115.02 -38.58
N MET A 617 -52.12 -114.12 -37.91
CA MET A 617 -53.22 -114.42 -37.01
C MET A 617 -54.42 -114.95 -37.80
N GLN A 618 -54.83 -114.30 -38.88
CA GLN A 618 -55.91 -114.77 -39.76
C GLN A 618 -55.60 -116.16 -40.34
N LYS A 619 -54.35 -116.42 -40.77
CA LYS A 619 -53.90 -117.76 -41.19
C LYS A 619 -53.98 -118.80 -40.08
N ARG A 620 -53.70 -118.43 -38.82
CA ARG A 620 -53.90 -119.29 -37.64
C ARG A 620 -55.39 -119.53 -37.36
N VAL A 621 -56.21 -118.48 -37.39
CA VAL A 621 -57.66 -118.55 -37.22
C VAL A 621 -58.26 -119.45 -38.29
N THR A 622 -58.00 -119.24 -39.58
CA THR A 622 -58.51 -120.12 -40.64
C THR A 622 -57.91 -121.53 -40.61
N GLY A 623 -56.70 -121.73 -40.06
CA GLY A 623 -56.19 -123.06 -39.72
C GLY A 623 -57.00 -123.75 -38.63
N ASN A 624 -57.36 -123.01 -37.58
CA ASN A 624 -58.22 -123.44 -36.48
C ASN A 624 -59.66 -123.67 -36.97
N GLU A 625 -60.28 -122.74 -37.68
CA GLU A 625 -61.59 -122.88 -38.35
C GLU A 625 -61.61 -124.10 -39.28
N CYS A 626 -60.51 -124.41 -39.99
CA CYS A 626 -60.42 -125.64 -40.76
C CYS A 626 -60.32 -126.90 -39.88
N SER A 627 -59.77 -126.81 -38.66
CA SER A 627 -59.82 -127.89 -37.67
C SER A 627 -61.21 -128.01 -37.03
N GLU A 628 -61.85 -126.89 -36.74
CA GLU A 628 -63.20 -126.78 -36.17
C GLU A 628 -64.26 -127.18 -37.18
N MET A 629 -64.07 -126.94 -38.47
CA MET A 629 -64.95 -127.47 -39.52
C MET A 629 -64.71 -128.97 -39.72
N ARG A 630 -63.51 -129.51 -39.46
CA ARG A 630 -63.30 -130.97 -39.40
C ARG A 630 -63.98 -131.58 -38.19
N THR A 631 -63.84 -131.02 -36.99
CA THR A 631 -64.56 -131.50 -35.80
C THR A 631 -66.07 -131.28 -35.96
N ALA A 632 -66.52 -130.12 -36.42
CA ALA A 632 -67.92 -129.83 -36.71
C ALA A 632 -68.48 -130.64 -37.89
N ILE A 633 -67.68 -131.21 -38.79
CA ILE A 633 -68.16 -132.24 -39.74
C ILE A 633 -68.38 -133.57 -39.01
N THR A 634 -67.48 -133.98 -38.10
CA THR A 634 -67.70 -135.18 -37.25
C THR A 634 -68.84 -134.98 -36.25
N GLU A 635 -69.05 -133.75 -35.77
CA GLU A 635 -70.10 -133.37 -34.84
C GLU A 635 -71.41 -133.05 -35.56
N ARG A 636 -71.44 -132.53 -36.79
CA ARG A 636 -72.68 -132.50 -37.60
C ARG A 636 -73.09 -133.93 -37.96
N LYS A 637 -72.14 -134.84 -38.19
CA LYS A 637 -72.39 -136.30 -38.24
C LYS A 637 -72.87 -136.89 -36.90
N SER A 638 -72.77 -136.21 -35.74
CA SER A 638 -73.43 -136.62 -34.48
C SER A 638 -74.70 -135.82 -34.19
N ARG A 639 -74.80 -134.57 -34.65
CA ARG A 639 -75.92 -133.65 -34.41
C ARG A 639 -77.06 -133.87 -35.38
N ILE A 640 -76.82 -134.42 -36.57
CA ILE A 640 -77.86 -135.07 -37.39
C ILE A 640 -78.48 -136.22 -36.58
N ARG A 641 -77.65 -137.11 -36.00
CA ARG A 641 -78.09 -138.19 -35.10
C ARG A 641 -78.77 -137.71 -33.80
N GLN A 642 -78.70 -136.42 -33.45
CA GLN A 642 -79.36 -135.84 -32.25
C GLN A 642 -80.55 -134.94 -32.58
N LEU A 643 -80.59 -134.23 -33.72
CA LEU A 643 -81.75 -133.42 -34.12
C LEU A 643 -82.87 -134.31 -34.69
N GLN A 644 -82.55 -135.52 -35.12
CA GLN A 644 -83.50 -136.65 -35.19
C GLN A 644 -84.16 -136.99 -33.85
N VAL A 645 -83.70 -136.39 -32.73
CA VAL A 645 -84.14 -136.64 -31.34
C VAL A 645 -84.49 -135.32 -30.63
N ARG A 646 -84.72 -134.19 -31.36
CA ARG A 646 -84.88 -132.86 -30.73
C ARG A 646 -85.59 -131.77 -31.55
N TYR A 647 -86.70 -132.12 -32.19
CA TYR A 647 -87.48 -131.27 -33.09
C TYR A 647 -88.51 -130.36 -32.29
N ASP A 648 -88.04 -129.30 -31.57
CA ASP A 648 -88.76 -128.41 -30.57
C ASP A 648 -88.26 -126.90 -30.33
N SER A 649 -89.04 -125.93 -29.71
CA SER A 649 -88.66 -124.52 -29.22
C SER A 649 -89.80 -123.61 -28.54
N SER A 650 -89.53 -122.39 -27.97
CA SER A 650 -90.51 -121.37 -27.36
C SER A 650 -90.01 -119.88 -27.11
N VAL A 651 -90.84 -118.86 -26.67
CA VAL A 651 -90.63 -117.34 -26.76
C VAL A 651 -91.28 -116.40 -25.64
N ALA A 652 -90.97 -115.06 -25.49
CA ALA A 652 -91.51 -114.03 -24.50
C ALA A 652 -91.45 -112.47 -24.90
N THR A 653 -91.83 -111.45 -24.03
CA THR A 653 -92.10 -109.97 -24.33
C THR A 653 -91.80 -108.85 -23.23
N VAL A 654 -91.91 -107.49 -23.48
CA VAL A 654 -91.50 -106.27 -22.61
C VAL A 654 -92.19 -104.84 -22.90
N GLY A 655 -91.89 -103.69 -22.19
CA GLY A 655 -92.53 -102.29 -22.29
C GLY A 655 -91.78 -100.99 -21.72
N THR A 656 -92.39 -99.75 -21.64
CA THR A 656 -91.73 -98.35 -21.48
C THR A 656 -92.50 -97.12 -20.80
N THR A 657 -91.96 -95.83 -20.73
CA THR A 657 -92.35 -94.65 -19.83
C THR A 657 -92.27 -93.12 -20.35
N VAL A 658 -92.57 -92.05 -19.53
CA VAL A 658 -92.86 -90.53 -19.79
C VAL A 658 -92.49 -89.57 -18.54
N ASP A 659 -92.40 -88.19 -18.34
CA ASP A 659 -92.65 -86.76 -18.90
C ASP A 659 -91.60 -85.65 -18.39
N GLY A 660 -91.62 -84.26 -18.26
CA GLY A 660 -92.51 -83.01 -18.33
C GLY A 660 -91.80 -81.59 -17.98
N ALA A 661 -92.40 -80.34 -17.96
CA ALA A 661 -91.70 -78.96 -17.83
C ALA A 661 -92.43 -77.60 -17.31
N PRO A 662 -91.76 -76.38 -17.07
CA PRO A 662 -92.26 -75.10 -16.36
C PRO A 662 -91.99 -73.60 -16.93
N MET A 663 -92.26 -72.44 -16.20
CA MET A 663 -92.23 -70.96 -16.66
C MET A 663 -92.06 -69.75 -15.58
N SER A 664 -91.88 -68.41 -15.90
CA SER A 664 -91.68 -67.19 -14.97
C SER A 664 -91.94 -65.67 -15.48
N THR A 665 -91.77 -64.54 -14.67
CA THR A 665 -92.27 -63.08 -14.86
C THR A 665 -91.51 -61.85 -14.14
N ALA A 666 -91.69 -60.51 -14.48
CA ALA A 666 -91.08 -59.26 -13.80
C ALA A 666 -91.70 -57.77 -14.06
N TYR A 667 -91.33 -56.64 -13.34
CA TYR A 667 -91.84 -55.18 -13.46
C TYR A 667 -91.13 -53.97 -12.65
N LEU A 668 -91.14 -52.63 -13.06
CA LEU A 668 -90.99 -51.33 -12.23
C LEU A 668 -90.95 -49.88 -12.96
N LYS A 669 -91.15 -48.66 -12.31
CA LYS A 669 -90.73 -47.25 -12.84
C LYS A 669 -90.44 -45.87 -12.01
N ILE A 670 -91.35 -44.86 -11.82
CA ILE A 670 -91.23 -43.32 -12.09
C ILE A 670 -91.34 -42.16 -10.96
N GLN A 671 -90.92 -40.85 -11.13
CA GLN A 671 -91.33 -39.63 -10.27
C GLN A 671 -91.45 -38.10 -10.78
N SER A 672 -90.80 -37.03 -10.16
CA SER A 672 -91.28 -35.59 -9.83
C SER A 672 -90.49 -34.25 -10.25
N ALA A 673 -90.94 -32.97 -9.92
CA ALA A 673 -90.44 -31.64 -10.48
C ALA A 673 -90.67 -30.17 -9.83
N GLN A 674 -91.13 -29.91 -8.58
CA GLN A 674 -92.03 -28.74 -8.29
C GLN A 674 -91.57 -27.47 -7.48
N GLU A 675 -90.38 -27.39 -6.87
CA GLU A 675 -90.15 -26.53 -5.66
C GLU A 675 -89.76 -25.03 -5.83
N ARG A 676 -89.49 -24.52 -7.03
CA ARG A 676 -88.61 -23.32 -7.21
C ARG A 676 -89.20 -21.92 -6.92
N TYR A 677 -90.45 -21.76 -6.49
CA TYR A 677 -91.15 -20.46 -6.54
C TYR A 677 -91.00 -19.56 -5.29
N MET A 678 -90.88 -20.14 -4.09
CA MET A 678 -91.18 -19.45 -2.81
C MET A 678 -90.15 -18.41 -2.31
N LEU A 679 -89.00 -18.22 -2.98
CA LEU A 679 -87.81 -17.60 -2.36
C LEU A 679 -87.60 -16.09 -2.61
N ARG A 680 -88.54 -15.37 -3.23
CA ARG A 680 -88.32 -13.95 -3.65
C ARG A 680 -88.94 -12.86 -2.77
N GLU A 681 -89.95 -13.16 -1.96
CA GLU A 681 -90.79 -12.13 -1.31
C GLU A 681 -90.18 -11.50 -0.03
N GLN A 682 -88.99 -11.95 0.40
CA GLN A 682 -88.39 -11.55 1.67
C GLN A 682 -87.42 -10.35 1.59
N GLY A 683 -87.05 -9.88 0.40
CA GLY A 683 -86.01 -8.84 0.23
C GLY A 683 -86.45 -7.43 0.68
N ASP A 684 -87.58 -6.96 0.17
CA ASP A 684 -87.91 -5.52 0.08
C ASP A 684 -88.20 -4.83 1.43
N LYS A 685 -88.22 -5.56 2.55
CA LYS A 685 -88.57 -5.02 3.89
C LYS A 685 -87.38 -4.46 4.68
N LEU A 686 -86.14 -4.62 4.22
CA LEU A 686 -84.95 -4.20 4.97
C LEU A 686 -84.60 -2.71 4.77
N ASP A 687 -84.72 -2.19 3.54
CA ASP A 687 -84.23 -0.85 3.15
C ASP A 687 -84.92 0.33 3.86
N GLU A 688 -86.17 0.16 4.30
CA GLU A 688 -86.96 1.17 5.04
C GLU A 688 -86.32 1.54 6.41
N THR A 689 -85.43 0.69 6.93
CA THR A 689 -84.81 0.87 8.24
C THR A 689 -83.62 1.83 8.18
N ILE A 690 -82.87 1.82 7.07
CA ILE A 690 -81.55 2.45 6.95
C ILE A 690 -81.63 3.98 7.01
N ARG A 691 -82.70 4.58 6.47
CA ARG A 691 -82.81 6.06 6.31
C ARG A 691 -83.02 6.83 7.61
N ARG A 692 -83.34 6.15 8.72
CA ARG A 692 -83.58 6.82 10.02
C ARG A 692 -82.29 7.13 10.78
N THR A 693 -81.29 6.25 10.71
CA THR A 693 -80.02 6.41 11.44
C THR A 693 -79.12 7.50 10.87
N GLU A 694 -79.29 7.88 9.60
CA GLU A 694 -78.47 8.92 8.95
C GLU A 694 -78.72 10.34 9.49
N GLN A 695 -79.89 10.60 10.09
CA GLN A 695 -80.28 11.94 10.55
C GLN A 695 -79.68 12.29 11.92
N GLU A 696 -79.48 11.30 12.80
CA GLU A 696 -78.94 11.50 14.15
C GLU A 696 -77.45 11.86 14.12
N ILE A 697 -76.69 11.26 13.19
CA ILE A 697 -75.23 11.45 13.03
C ILE A 697 -74.87 12.93 12.88
N ARG A 698 -75.61 13.68 12.05
CA ARG A 698 -75.37 15.12 11.77
C ARG A 698 -75.49 16.02 13.00
N SER A 699 -76.20 15.57 14.04
CA SER A 699 -76.33 16.35 15.28
C SER A 699 -75.06 16.29 16.15
N MET A 700 -74.39 15.13 16.17
CA MET A 700 -73.18 14.91 16.96
C MET A 700 -71.96 15.61 16.35
N GLU A 701 -71.87 15.68 15.02
CA GLU A 701 -70.75 16.33 14.30
C GLU A 701 -70.52 17.79 14.74
N ASN A 702 -71.57 18.57 14.97
CA ASN A 702 -71.45 19.98 15.31
C ASN A 702 -70.86 20.22 16.72
N THR A 703 -71.25 19.41 17.72
CA THR A 703 -70.70 19.49 19.08
C THR A 703 -69.22 19.09 19.10
N LEU A 704 -68.89 18.02 18.36
CA LEU A 704 -67.52 17.53 18.19
C LEU A 704 -66.61 18.60 17.56
N ARG A 705 -67.14 19.39 16.62
CA ARG A 705 -66.41 20.46 15.92
C ARG A 705 -65.94 21.59 16.84
N VAL A 706 -66.72 21.97 17.86
CA VAL A 706 -66.34 23.03 18.81
C VAL A 706 -65.25 22.54 19.77
N ILE A 707 -65.38 21.30 20.25
CA ILE A 707 -64.35 20.67 21.08
C ILE A 707 -63.03 20.56 20.31
N ASN A 708 -63.08 20.08 19.06
CA ASN A 708 -61.88 19.93 18.23
C ASN A 708 -61.12 21.25 18.04
N VAL A 709 -61.79 22.37 17.72
CA VAL A 709 -61.09 23.66 17.51
C VAL A 709 -60.36 24.15 18.76
N CYS A 710 -60.90 23.92 19.96
CA CYS A 710 -60.19 24.22 21.21
C CYS A 710 -59.04 23.25 21.48
N ASN A 711 -59.23 21.96 21.16
CA ASN A 711 -58.24 20.90 21.36
C ASN A 711 -57.06 21.02 20.35
N ASP A 712 -57.33 21.46 19.12
CA ASP A 712 -56.34 21.80 18.10
C ASP A 712 -55.42 22.93 18.61
N LYS A 713 -55.97 24.05 19.12
CA LYS A 713 -55.12 25.12 19.69
C LYS A 713 -54.37 24.71 20.96
N TYR A 714 -54.89 23.77 21.74
CA TYR A 714 -54.16 23.19 22.87
C TYR A 714 -53.02 22.27 22.40
N ARG A 715 -53.23 21.46 21.36
CA ARG A 715 -52.17 20.68 20.69
C ARG A 715 -51.10 21.59 20.10
N ASP A 716 -51.50 22.66 19.42
CA ASP A 716 -50.58 23.58 18.74
C ASP A 716 -49.76 24.40 19.76
N SER A 717 -50.32 24.71 20.94
CA SER A 717 -49.55 25.32 22.05
C SER A 717 -48.74 24.32 22.88
N MET A 718 -49.01 23.01 22.79
CA MET A 718 -48.06 21.96 23.19
C MET A 718 -47.00 21.64 22.12
N SER A 719 -47.11 22.19 20.90
CA SER A 719 -46.20 21.96 19.78
C SER A 719 -44.91 22.79 19.89
N MET A 720 -44.15 22.59 20.99
CA MET A 720 -42.80 23.14 21.18
C MET A 720 -41.73 22.41 20.34
N VAL A 721 -42.11 21.85 19.19
CA VAL A 721 -41.22 21.26 18.18
C VAL A 721 -41.72 21.72 16.82
N ASP A 722 -40.88 22.44 16.10
CA ASP A 722 -41.13 22.79 14.69
C ASP A 722 -40.92 21.55 13.82
N GLN A 723 -41.84 21.27 12.90
CA GLN A 723 -41.84 19.97 12.18
C GLN A 723 -40.74 19.88 11.12
N ASP A 724 -40.21 21.03 10.66
CA ASP A 724 -38.99 21.11 9.84
C ASP A 724 -37.71 21.35 10.68
N GLY A 725 -37.80 21.23 12.00
CA GLY A 725 -36.66 21.38 12.92
C GLY A 725 -35.60 20.29 12.75
N PRO A 726 -34.30 20.59 13.00
CA PRO A 726 -33.22 19.62 12.80
C PRO A 726 -33.41 18.35 13.63
N GLU A 727 -34.01 18.48 14.82
CA GLU A 727 -34.31 17.38 15.74
C GLU A 727 -35.35 16.40 15.16
N TRP A 728 -36.34 16.88 14.39
CA TRP A 728 -37.31 16.02 13.69
C TRP A 728 -36.65 15.28 12.52
N THR A 729 -35.80 15.95 11.75
CA THR A 729 -35.06 15.30 10.65
C THR A 729 -34.11 14.21 11.16
N GLU A 730 -33.44 14.44 12.29
CA GLU A 730 -32.59 13.46 12.96
C GLU A 730 -33.41 12.30 13.54
N GLN A 731 -34.57 12.56 14.15
CA GLN A 731 -35.47 11.50 14.62
C GLN A 731 -35.95 10.62 13.45
N ASN A 732 -36.43 11.21 12.35
CA ASN A 732 -36.83 10.45 11.16
C ASN A 732 -35.68 9.61 10.59
N ARG A 733 -34.45 10.15 10.56
CA ARG A 733 -33.25 9.42 10.13
C ARG A 733 -32.96 8.21 11.05
N LEU A 734 -33.18 8.35 12.35
CA LEU A 734 -33.01 7.27 13.33
C LEU A 734 -34.14 6.23 13.25
N ASP A 735 -35.39 6.66 13.05
CA ASP A 735 -36.54 5.77 12.87
C ASP A 735 -36.45 5.00 11.53
N GLU A 736 -35.97 5.61 10.45
CA GLU A 736 -35.68 4.93 9.19
C GLU A 736 -34.52 3.92 9.34
N GLN A 737 -33.46 4.27 10.07
CA GLN A 737 -32.36 3.34 10.37
C GLN A 737 -32.83 2.18 11.26
N MET A 738 -33.70 2.43 12.23
CA MET A 738 -34.36 1.39 13.03
C MET A 738 -35.26 0.49 12.17
N HIS A 739 -36.06 1.04 11.26
CA HIS A 739 -36.90 0.26 10.35
C HIS A 739 -36.06 -0.62 9.42
N ASN A 740 -34.99 -0.08 8.83
CA ASN A 740 -34.03 -0.84 8.03
C ASN A 740 -33.34 -1.95 8.85
N ALA A 741 -32.98 -1.69 10.10
CA ALA A 741 -32.40 -2.70 11.00
C ALA A 741 -33.42 -3.81 11.34
N ARG A 742 -34.66 -3.45 11.67
CA ARG A 742 -35.77 -4.40 11.92
C ARG A 742 -36.09 -5.25 10.68
N GLN A 743 -36.09 -4.67 9.49
CA GLN A 743 -36.32 -5.40 8.24
C GLN A 743 -35.18 -6.38 7.93
N LYS A 744 -33.91 -5.96 8.13
CA LYS A 744 -32.74 -6.85 8.01
C LYS A 744 -32.77 -7.98 9.05
N LEU A 745 -33.20 -7.70 10.27
CA LEU A 745 -33.39 -8.71 11.32
C LEU A 745 -34.46 -9.73 10.93
N LEU A 746 -35.62 -9.28 10.43
CA LEU A 746 -36.70 -10.15 9.96
C LEU A 746 -36.29 -11.01 8.73
N GLN A 747 -35.51 -10.43 7.81
CA GLN A 747 -34.89 -11.17 6.71
C GLN A 747 -33.89 -12.23 7.22
N LYS A 748 -33.13 -11.94 8.28
CA LYS A 748 -32.22 -12.90 8.89
C LYS A 748 -32.94 -13.99 9.68
N GLN A 749 -34.01 -13.66 10.40
CA GLN A 749 -34.87 -14.64 11.07
C GLN A 749 -35.56 -15.57 10.06
N THR A 750 -36.08 -15.05 8.94
CA THR A 750 -36.68 -15.89 7.90
C THR A 750 -35.65 -16.69 7.08
N GLN A 751 -34.41 -16.19 6.94
CA GLN A 751 -33.29 -17.01 6.44
C GLN A 751 -32.93 -18.14 7.42
N LEU A 752 -32.86 -17.85 8.73
CA LEU A 752 -32.56 -18.83 9.77
C LEU A 752 -33.65 -19.91 9.86
N GLN A 753 -34.93 -19.53 9.82
CA GLN A 753 -36.05 -20.49 9.82
C GLN A 753 -35.97 -21.40 8.60
N ARG A 754 -35.79 -20.86 7.38
CA ARG A 754 -35.63 -21.68 6.16
C ARG A 754 -34.41 -22.61 6.17
N LEU A 755 -33.38 -22.30 6.96
CA LEU A 755 -32.24 -23.19 7.18
C LEU A 755 -32.56 -24.25 8.23
N PHE A 756 -33.29 -23.90 9.29
CA PHE A 756 -33.78 -24.83 10.31
C PHE A 756 -34.78 -25.84 9.73
N ASP A 757 -35.78 -25.37 8.97
CA ASP A 757 -36.77 -26.23 8.28
C ASP A 757 -36.07 -27.23 7.35
N LYS A 758 -35.02 -26.78 6.63
CA LYS A 758 -34.18 -27.64 5.79
C LYS A 758 -33.38 -28.65 6.61
N LEU A 759 -32.74 -28.21 7.70
CA LEU A 759 -31.95 -29.08 8.58
C LEU A 759 -32.84 -30.18 9.18
N GLN A 760 -33.99 -29.80 9.72
CA GLN A 760 -34.99 -30.71 10.26
C GLN A 760 -35.50 -31.67 9.20
N LYS A 761 -35.75 -31.20 7.96
CA LYS A 761 -36.11 -32.10 6.86
C LYS A 761 -34.99 -33.09 6.56
N THR A 762 -33.74 -32.65 6.39
CA THR A 762 -32.61 -33.56 6.13
C THR A 762 -32.35 -34.54 7.27
N GLN A 763 -32.64 -34.15 8.52
CA GLN A 763 -32.55 -35.03 9.68
C GLN A 763 -33.68 -36.09 9.69
N ASN A 764 -34.90 -35.72 9.30
CA ASN A 764 -35.99 -36.67 9.10
C ASN A 764 -35.70 -37.62 7.93
N ASP A 765 -35.29 -37.10 6.77
CA ASP A 765 -34.91 -37.86 5.59
C ASP A 765 -33.77 -38.87 5.92
N TYR A 766 -32.78 -38.47 6.73
CA TYR A 766 -31.69 -39.34 7.23
C TYR A 766 -32.18 -40.40 8.23
N THR A 767 -33.07 -40.03 9.16
CA THR A 767 -33.65 -40.97 10.14
C THR A 767 -34.49 -42.03 9.46
N GLN A 768 -35.24 -41.66 8.41
CA GLN A 768 -35.99 -42.61 7.59
C GLN A 768 -35.05 -43.56 6.84
N LEU A 769 -33.97 -43.04 6.23
CA LEU A 769 -32.98 -43.87 5.55
C LEU A 769 -32.31 -44.90 6.50
N LEU A 770 -32.04 -44.53 7.76
CA LEU A 770 -31.54 -45.47 8.77
C LEU A 770 -32.54 -46.60 9.08
N ASN A 771 -33.83 -46.28 9.20
CA ASN A 771 -34.87 -47.28 9.42
C ASN A 771 -35.04 -48.22 8.21
N ASP A 772 -34.94 -47.69 6.98
CA ASP A 772 -34.98 -48.48 5.75
C ASP A 772 -33.74 -49.39 5.62
N ILE A 773 -32.56 -48.95 6.09
CA ILE A 773 -31.34 -49.76 6.18
C ILE A 773 -31.50 -50.90 7.19
N GLU A 774 -31.97 -50.64 8.40
CA GLU A 774 -32.13 -51.72 9.40
C GLU A 774 -33.20 -52.72 8.97
N LYS A 775 -34.34 -52.26 8.41
CA LYS A 775 -35.37 -53.14 7.87
C LYS A 775 -34.84 -54.01 6.71
N THR A 776 -34.07 -53.44 5.78
CA THR A 776 -33.50 -54.23 4.67
C THR A 776 -32.41 -55.21 5.14
N LYS A 777 -31.77 -54.94 6.28
CA LYS A 777 -30.87 -55.85 6.98
C LYS A 777 -31.64 -56.97 7.70
N GLU A 778 -32.72 -56.69 8.43
CA GLU A 778 -33.62 -57.70 9.01
C GLU A 778 -34.17 -58.63 7.91
N GLU A 779 -34.70 -58.06 6.83
CA GLU A 779 -35.17 -58.81 5.66
C GLU A 779 -34.08 -59.67 5.00
N LYS A 780 -32.80 -59.28 5.10
CA LYS A 780 -31.67 -60.08 4.62
C LYS A 780 -31.35 -61.22 5.58
N GLU A 781 -31.29 -60.96 6.88
CA GLU A 781 -31.04 -61.96 7.93
C GLU A 781 -32.16 -63.02 7.97
N ASP A 782 -33.41 -62.67 7.67
CA ASP A 782 -34.50 -63.62 7.47
C ASP A 782 -34.32 -64.48 6.22
N LYS A 783 -33.93 -63.89 5.09
CA LYS A 783 -33.69 -64.62 3.83
C LYS A 783 -32.47 -65.54 3.92
N GLU A 784 -31.42 -65.14 4.65
CA GLU A 784 -30.25 -65.98 4.93
C GLU A 784 -30.58 -67.13 5.90
N ARG A 785 -31.40 -66.89 6.93
CA ARG A 785 -31.93 -67.97 7.80
C ARG A 785 -32.80 -68.96 7.02
N TYR A 786 -33.65 -68.46 6.11
CA TYR A 786 -34.48 -69.31 5.25
C TYR A 786 -33.63 -70.13 4.26
N LEU A 787 -32.66 -69.51 3.59
CA LEU A 787 -31.72 -70.21 2.71
C LEU A 787 -30.96 -71.31 3.45
N SER A 788 -30.37 -71.02 4.61
CA SER A 788 -29.67 -72.04 5.41
C SER A 788 -30.60 -73.20 5.84
N GLY A 789 -31.87 -72.91 6.09
CA GLY A 789 -32.91 -73.93 6.31
C GLY A 789 -33.14 -74.83 5.08
N ILE A 790 -33.22 -74.24 3.88
CA ILE A 790 -33.38 -74.96 2.61
C ILE A 790 -32.11 -75.74 2.23
N GLU A 791 -30.92 -75.20 2.44
CA GLU A 791 -29.64 -75.89 2.23
C GLU A 791 -29.51 -77.11 3.16
N LYS A 792 -29.90 -76.96 4.43
CA LYS A 792 -29.94 -78.08 5.38
C LYS A 792 -30.98 -79.13 4.99
N GLN A 793 -32.16 -78.72 4.51
CA GLN A 793 -33.15 -79.67 3.99
C GLN A 793 -32.64 -80.38 2.72
N THR A 794 -31.95 -79.66 1.82
CA THR A 794 -31.42 -80.20 0.58
C THR A 794 -30.34 -81.25 0.87
N THR A 795 -29.35 -80.92 1.70
CA THR A 795 -28.31 -81.86 2.13
C THR A 795 -28.88 -83.07 2.90
N GLU A 796 -29.89 -82.87 3.76
CA GLU A 796 -30.60 -83.99 4.38
C GLU A 796 -31.34 -84.88 3.37
N GLN A 797 -31.87 -84.33 2.28
CA GLN A 797 -32.50 -85.11 1.21
C GLN A 797 -31.45 -85.82 0.34
N GLU A 798 -30.34 -85.17 0.01
CA GLU A 798 -29.22 -85.79 -0.70
C GLU A 798 -28.61 -86.95 0.11
N GLU A 799 -28.52 -86.83 1.44
CA GLU A 799 -28.16 -87.95 2.31
C GLU A 799 -29.20 -89.08 2.34
N LYS A 800 -30.50 -88.75 2.29
CA LYS A 800 -31.58 -89.75 2.24
C LYS A 800 -31.55 -90.49 0.90
N ILE A 801 -31.40 -89.76 -0.21
CA ILE A 801 -31.19 -90.29 -1.57
C ILE A 801 -29.93 -91.15 -1.57
N SER A 802 -28.78 -90.65 -1.11
CA SER A 802 -27.53 -91.42 -1.06
C SER A 802 -27.64 -92.71 -0.23
N ARG A 803 -28.43 -92.70 0.86
CA ARG A 803 -28.74 -93.91 1.65
C ARG A 803 -29.66 -94.87 0.92
N ALA A 804 -30.75 -94.39 0.31
CA ALA A 804 -31.66 -95.19 -0.49
C ALA A 804 -30.95 -95.82 -1.69
N ASP A 805 -30.14 -95.04 -2.40
CA ASP A 805 -29.36 -95.41 -3.58
C ASP A 805 -28.24 -96.42 -3.24
N LYS A 806 -27.55 -96.27 -2.09
CA LYS A 806 -26.64 -97.30 -1.56
C LYS A 806 -27.38 -98.60 -1.20
N SER A 807 -28.61 -98.50 -0.68
CA SER A 807 -29.45 -99.67 -0.40
C SER A 807 -29.91 -100.37 -1.68
N LEU A 808 -30.38 -99.61 -2.67
CA LEU A 808 -30.82 -100.10 -3.98
C LEU A 808 -29.68 -100.77 -4.75
N ARG A 809 -28.49 -100.16 -4.81
CA ARG A 809 -27.27 -100.76 -5.38
C ARG A 809 -26.82 -102.01 -4.62
N LYS A 810 -27.10 -102.11 -3.31
CA LYS A 810 -26.86 -103.34 -2.54
C LYS A 810 -27.86 -104.43 -2.92
N VAL A 811 -29.16 -104.13 -2.94
CA VAL A 811 -30.22 -105.08 -3.34
C VAL A 811 -30.01 -105.56 -4.78
N GLN A 812 -29.65 -104.69 -5.72
CA GLN A 812 -29.28 -105.06 -7.09
C GLN A 812 -28.07 -106.02 -7.11
N LYS A 813 -27.03 -105.78 -6.31
CA LYS A 813 -25.90 -106.71 -6.17
C LYS A 813 -26.31 -108.03 -5.53
N ASP A 814 -27.17 -108.03 -4.52
CA ASP A 814 -27.63 -109.25 -3.85
C ASP A 814 -28.51 -110.10 -4.80
N ILE A 815 -29.33 -109.46 -5.65
CA ILE A 815 -30.07 -110.10 -6.76
C ILE A 815 -29.10 -110.67 -7.81
N GLN A 816 -28.11 -109.90 -8.24
CA GLN A 816 -27.12 -110.33 -9.22
C GLN A 816 -26.25 -111.50 -8.69
N ASN A 817 -25.92 -111.50 -7.41
CA ASN A 817 -25.24 -112.59 -6.71
C ASN A 817 -26.14 -113.83 -6.58
N LEU A 818 -27.44 -113.68 -6.32
CA LEU A 818 -28.41 -114.77 -6.30
C LEU A 818 -28.51 -115.45 -7.67
N TYR A 819 -28.59 -114.67 -8.75
CA TYR A 819 -28.58 -115.18 -10.13
C TYR A 819 -27.30 -115.98 -10.43
N ILE A 820 -26.11 -115.43 -10.10
CA ILE A 820 -24.82 -116.13 -10.28
C ILE A 820 -24.74 -117.43 -9.46
N SER A 821 -25.25 -117.42 -8.22
CA SER A 821 -25.15 -118.54 -7.28
C SER A 821 -26.15 -119.68 -7.53
N LYS A 822 -27.31 -119.39 -8.14
CA LYS A 822 -28.37 -120.40 -8.38
C LYS A 822 -28.63 -120.79 -9.83
N ARG A 823 -28.23 -119.98 -10.83
CA ARG A 823 -28.64 -120.14 -12.24
C ARG A 823 -30.16 -120.34 -12.39
N ASP A 824 -30.92 -119.46 -11.75
CA ASP A 824 -32.38 -119.48 -11.79
C ASP A 824 -32.88 -118.40 -12.75
N ASP A 825 -33.28 -118.81 -13.97
CA ASP A 825 -33.72 -117.90 -15.03
C ASP A 825 -34.96 -117.08 -14.63
N THR A 826 -35.72 -117.51 -13.62
CA THR A 826 -36.86 -116.74 -13.09
C THR A 826 -36.40 -115.42 -12.46
N VAL A 827 -35.22 -115.38 -11.83
CA VAL A 827 -34.65 -114.16 -11.23
C VAL A 827 -34.25 -113.16 -12.31
N LEU A 828 -33.69 -113.64 -13.42
CA LEU A 828 -33.34 -112.80 -14.57
C LEU A 828 -34.59 -112.21 -15.25
N LEU A 829 -35.67 -113.02 -15.36
CA LEU A 829 -36.94 -112.56 -15.91
C LEU A 829 -37.61 -111.52 -15.01
N GLN A 830 -37.60 -111.72 -13.69
CA GLN A 830 -38.12 -110.75 -12.71
C GLN A 830 -37.31 -109.45 -12.69
N GLN A 831 -35.98 -109.51 -12.81
CA GLN A 831 -35.16 -108.29 -12.94
C GLN A 831 -35.52 -107.51 -14.22
N ARG A 832 -35.65 -108.21 -15.36
CA ARG A 832 -36.12 -107.61 -16.63
C ARG A 832 -37.52 -107.02 -16.50
N GLU A 833 -38.41 -107.62 -15.72
CA GLU A 833 -39.75 -107.11 -15.48
C GLU A 833 -39.73 -105.83 -14.62
N VAL A 834 -38.87 -105.77 -13.60
CA VAL A 834 -38.67 -104.55 -12.78
C VAL A 834 -38.07 -103.43 -13.61
N GLU A 835 -37.01 -103.68 -14.39
CA GLU A 835 -36.41 -102.69 -15.30
C GLU A 835 -37.43 -102.14 -16.32
N LEU A 836 -38.31 -103.01 -16.83
CA LEU A 836 -39.38 -102.61 -17.76
C LEU A 836 -40.48 -101.79 -17.05
N ARG A 837 -40.76 -102.09 -15.78
CA ARG A 837 -41.73 -101.35 -14.96
C ARG A 837 -41.19 -99.96 -14.55
N GLU A 838 -39.92 -99.87 -14.17
CA GLU A 838 -39.21 -98.59 -13.94
C GLU A 838 -39.21 -97.73 -15.21
N LEU A 839 -38.98 -98.31 -16.40
CA LEU A 839 -39.07 -97.60 -17.67
C LEU A 839 -40.50 -97.15 -18.01
N GLN A 840 -41.54 -97.91 -17.63
CA GLN A 840 -42.93 -97.47 -17.78
C GLN A 840 -43.27 -96.30 -16.84
N GLU A 841 -42.80 -96.35 -15.59
CA GLU A 841 -43.03 -95.32 -14.59
C GLU A 841 -42.26 -94.02 -14.90
N GLN A 842 -41.02 -94.12 -15.39
CA GLN A 842 -40.26 -92.98 -15.92
C GLN A 842 -40.96 -92.32 -17.13
N ASN A 843 -41.50 -93.11 -18.07
CA ASN A 843 -42.29 -92.56 -19.17
C ASN A 843 -43.59 -91.88 -18.68
N ALA A 844 -44.26 -92.45 -17.67
CA ALA A 844 -45.46 -91.84 -17.07
C ALA A 844 -45.15 -90.49 -16.41
N LEU A 845 -44.03 -90.39 -15.66
CA LEU A 845 -43.57 -89.13 -15.07
C LEU A 845 -43.22 -88.08 -16.12
N VAL A 846 -42.49 -88.45 -17.19
CA VAL A 846 -42.18 -87.53 -18.29
C VAL A 846 -43.45 -87.05 -19.01
N LEU A 847 -44.46 -87.91 -19.18
CA LEU A 847 -45.76 -87.50 -19.74
C LEU A 847 -46.56 -86.60 -18.78
N GLN A 848 -46.42 -86.77 -17.47
CA GLN A 848 -46.98 -85.87 -16.46
C GLN A 848 -46.29 -84.50 -16.48
N ASP A 849 -44.96 -84.44 -16.55
CA ASP A 849 -44.20 -83.20 -16.66
C ASP A 849 -44.54 -82.42 -17.94
N ILE A 850 -44.69 -83.13 -19.07
CA ILE A 850 -45.13 -82.53 -20.34
C ILE A 850 -46.58 -82.02 -20.24
N ALA A 851 -47.46 -82.71 -19.51
CA ALA A 851 -48.82 -82.23 -19.25
C ALA A 851 -48.83 -80.99 -18.35
N GLU A 852 -48.02 -80.95 -17.29
CA GLU A 852 -47.94 -79.77 -16.42
C GLU A 852 -47.27 -78.58 -17.12
N PHE A 853 -46.22 -78.81 -17.92
CA PHE A 853 -45.64 -77.80 -18.80
C PHE A 853 -46.69 -77.23 -19.77
N THR A 854 -47.52 -78.09 -20.35
CA THR A 854 -48.64 -77.69 -21.22
C THR A 854 -49.68 -76.83 -20.48
N ILE A 855 -49.98 -77.12 -19.22
CA ILE A 855 -50.89 -76.33 -18.37
C ILE A 855 -50.27 -74.97 -17.98
N ARG A 856 -48.97 -74.94 -17.67
CA ARG A 856 -48.23 -73.71 -17.31
C ARG A 856 -47.98 -72.80 -18.51
N HIS A 857 -47.86 -73.35 -19.72
CA HIS A 857 -47.54 -72.63 -20.96
C HIS A 857 -48.57 -72.91 -22.07
N VAL A 858 -49.77 -72.36 -21.91
CA VAL A 858 -50.92 -72.49 -22.85
C VAL A 858 -50.54 -72.13 -24.31
N GLU A 859 -49.61 -71.21 -24.52
CA GLU A 859 -49.09 -70.84 -25.85
C GLU A 859 -48.40 -72.02 -26.57
N ALA A 860 -47.79 -72.94 -25.82
CA ALA A 860 -47.16 -74.14 -26.34
C ALA A 860 -48.15 -75.32 -26.50
N GLU A 861 -49.32 -75.28 -25.87
CA GLU A 861 -50.29 -76.38 -25.83
C GLU A 861 -50.68 -76.88 -27.23
N ALA A 862 -50.99 -75.96 -28.15
CA ALA A 862 -51.38 -76.29 -29.51
C ALA A 862 -50.23 -76.95 -30.31
N TYR A 863 -48.98 -76.68 -29.97
CA TYR A 863 -47.80 -77.26 -30.60
C TYR A 863 -47.46 -78.64 -29.99
N VAL A 864 -47.46 -78.74 -28.66
CA VAL A 864 -47.19 -79.98 -27.92
C VAL A 864 -48.27 -81.04 -28.21
N LYS A 865 -49.56 -80.68 -28.15
CA LYS A 865 -50.65 -81.61 -28.51
C LYS A 865 -50.56 -82.05 -29.98
N LYS A 866 -50.19 -81.16 -30.91
CA LYS A 866 -49.99 -81.53 -32.33
C LYS A 866 -48.83 -82.52 -32.51
N LEU A 867 -47.73 -82.38 -31.77
CA LEU A 867 -46.61 -83.32 -31.81
C LEU A 867 -46.95 -84.69 -31.22
N LEU A 868 -47.71 -84.73 -30.11
CA LEU A 868 -48.09 -85.97 -29.44
C LEU A 868 -49.19 -86.75 -30.18
N ILE A 869 -50.17 -86.05 -30.77
CA ILE A 869 -51.13 -86.62 -31.72
C ILE A 869 -50.40 -87.21 -32.93
N ALA A 870 -49.38 -86.52 -33.46
CA ALA A 870 -48.52 -87.03 -34.54
C ALA A 870 -47.59 -88.20 -34.11
N LYS A 871 -47.72 -88.72 -32.89
CA LYS A 871 -47.03 -89.91 -32.37
C LYS A 871 -47.97 -90.98 -31.78
N ASN A 872 -49.30 -90.77 -31.82
CA ASN A 872 -50.29 -91.60 -31.09
C ASN A 872 -49.96 -91.76 -29.60
N ILE A 873 -49.44 -90.70 -28.96
CA ILE A 873 -49.21 -90.66 -27.51
C ILE A 873 -50.30 -89.78 -26.90
N GLU A 874 -51.23 -90.38 -26.17
CA GLU A 874 -52.25 -89.63 -25.43
C GLU A 874 -51.65 -89.10 -24.11
N LEU A 875 -51.90 -87.82 -23.83
CA LEU A 875 -51.57 -87.22 -22.52
C LEU A 875 -52.58 -87.71 -21.47
N PRO A 876 -52.16 -87.96 -20.22
CA PRO A 876 -53.07 -88.22 -19.11
C PRO A 876 -54.14 -87.12 -19.00
N TYR A 877 -55.41 -87.50 -18.99
CA TYR A 877 -56.53 -86.55 -18.96
C TYR A 877 -56.82 -86.11 -17.52
N PHE A 878 -56.44 -84.89 -17.17
CA PHE A 878 -56.70 -84.29 -15.85
C PHE A 878 -58.10 -83.67 -15.78
N PRO A 879 -58.99 -84.08 -14.85
CA PRO A 879 -60.29 -83.46 -14.67
C PRO A 879 -60.17 -82.12 -13.93
N SER A 880 -60.58 -81.02 -14.59
CA SER A 880 -60.55 -79.65 -14.03
C SER A 880 -61.52 -79.48 -12.85
N SER A 881 -61.05 -79.63 -11.60
CA SER A 881 -61.90 -79.68 -10.41
C SER A 881 -61.67 -78.58 -9.36
N ILE A 882 -62.56 -77.57 -9.39
CA ILE A 882 -63.34 -77.04 -8.26
C ILE A 882 -62.66 -76.79 -6.88
N LYS A 883 -62.24 -75.53 -6.68
CA LYS A 883 -62.42 -74.60 -5.52
C LYS A 883 -62.63 -75.09 -4.05
N SER A 884 -61.96 -74.35 -3.13
CA SER A 884 -62.37 -73.95 -1.75
C SER A 884 -62.15 -74.97 -0.59
N PRO A 885 -62.13 -74.58 0.73
CA PRO A 885 -62.51 -73.28 1.35
C PRO A 885 -61.64 -72.67 2.51
N PHE A 886 -61.85 -71.37 2.76
CA PHE A 886 -61.85 -70.56 4.02
C PHE A 886 -60.90 -70.78 5.25
N SER A 887 -60.15 -69.70 5.58
CA SER A 887 -60.03 -68.99 6.90
C SER A 887 -59.41 -69.68 8.16
N PRO A 888 -59.07 -68.96 9.27
CA PRO A 888 -59.29 -67.52 9.62
C PRO A 888 -58.06 -66.74 10.20
N TYR A 889 -58.31 -65.50 10.69
CA TYR A 889 -57.41 -64.53 11.40
C TYR A 889 -56.34 -63.82 10.53
N ASP A 890 -55.92 -62.56 10.76
CA ASP A 890 -56.46 -61.29 11.33
C ASP A 890 -55.35 -60.21 11.04
N SER A 891 -55.49 -58.88 11.01
CA SER A 891 -56.62 -57.93 11.14
C SER A 891 -56.21 -56.54 10.58
N SER A 892 -57.15 -55.57 10.47
CA SER A 892 -56.93 -54.09 10.34
C SER A 892 -56.26 -53.52 9.05
N ALA A 893 -56.63 -52.35 8.47
CA ALA A 893 -57.84 -51.49 8.49
C ALA A 893 -57.72 -50.36 7.41
N GLY A 894 -58.84 -49.69 7.04
CA GLY A 894 -58.87 -48.37 6.34
C GLY A 894 -58.72 -48.40 4.79
N THR A 895 -59.57 -47.85 3.91
CA THR A 895 -60.72 -46.88 4.00
C THR A 895 -60.27 -45.42 4.22
N ILE A 896 -60.55 -44.39 3.37
CA ILE A 896 -61.14 -44.30 2.01
C ILE A 896 -60.90 -42.88 1.36
N ASP A 897 -61.19 -42.75 0.06
CA ASP A 897 -61.62 -41.56 -0.73
C ASP A 897 -60.73 -40.42 -1.32
N HIS A 898 -61.11 -40.12 -2.58
CA HIS A 898 -61.21 -38.87 -3.38
C HIS A 898 -59.99 -37.92 -3.55
N LEU A 899 -59.60 -37.46 -4.76
CA LEU A 899 -60.31 -36.80 -5.89
C LEU A 899 -60.81 -35.37 -5.55
N LYS A 900 -60.70 -34.33 -6.41
CA LYS A 900 -60.39 -34.29 -7.86
C LYS A 900 -59.80 -32.94 -8.35
N SER A 901 -58.74 -33.05 -9.16
CA SER A 901 -58.40 -32.34 -10.42
C SER A 901 -58.90 -30.92 -10.78
N THR A 902 -58.03 -30.17 -11.49
CA THR A 902 -58.30 -29.48 -12.79
C THR A 902 -56.95 -28.98 -13.37
N SER A 903 -56.48 -29.36 -14.57
CA SER A 903 -56.93 -28.79 -15.86
C SER A 903 -56.30 -29.44 -17.12
N ARG A 904 -57.06 -29.42 -18.24
CA ARG A 904 -56.67 -29.34 -19.69
C ARG A 904 -55.67 -30.38 -20.26
N ILE A 905 -56.09 -31.32 -21.14
CA ILE A 905 -56.30 -31.16 -22.62
C ILE A 905 -55.02 -30.63 -23.34
N SER A 906 -54.39 -31.29 -24.33
CA SER A 906 -54.63 -32.57 -25.04
C SER A 906 -53.45 -32.93 -25.99
N ALA A 907 -53.21 -34.21 -26.32
CA ALA A 907 -52.47 -34.66 -27.51
C ALA A 907 -52.74 -36.15 -27.85
N PHE A 908 -52.44 -36.57 -29.09
CA PHE A 908 -52.58 -37.96 -29.59
C PHE A 908 -51.23 -38.71 -29.65
N THR A 909 -51.30 -40.04 -29.49
CA THR A 909 -50.37 -41.09 -29.93
C THR A 909 -48.95 -40.73 -30.41
N SER A 910 -47.92 -41.18 -29.66
CA SER A 910 -46.82 -42.01 -30.20
C SER A 910 -46.06 -42.74 -29.08
N SER A 911 -45.59 -43.94 -29.38
CA SER A 911 -44.67 -44.75 -28.55
C SER A 911 -43.19 -44.31 -28.78
N ARG A 912 -42.12 -44.91 -28.23
CA ARG A 912 -41.91 -46.25 -27.63
C ARG A 912 -40.51 -46.36 -26.95
N GLU A 913 -40.36 -47.17 -25.88
CA GLU A 913 -39.09 -47.85 -25.43
C GLU A 913 -37.85 -46.96 -25.13
N SER A 914 -36.75 -47.39 -24.47
CA SER A 914 -36.50 -48.44 -23.45
C SER A 914 -35.15 -48.13 -22.76
N ILE A 915 -35.02 -48.30 -21.43
CA ILE A 915 -33.74 -48.35 -20.69
C ILE A 915 -33.84 -49.38 -19.55
N GLY A 916 -32.77 -50.13 -19.29
CA GLY A 916 -32.62 -51.01 -18.12
C GLY A 916 -31.17 -51.04 -17.58
N SER A 917 -30.92 -51.92 -16.60
CA SER A 917 -29.61 -52.27 -15.97
C SER A 917 -28.86 -51.24 -15.09
N VAL A 918 -29.23 -51.22 -13.80
CA VAL A 918 -28.39 -51.49 -12.60
C VAL A 918 -26.92 -50.95 -12.50
N VAL A 919 -26.79 -49.83 -11.77
CA VAL A 919 -25.87 -49.48 -10.64
C VAL A 919 -24.57 -50.28 -10.35
N LYS A 920 -23.43 -49.54 -10.21
CA LYS A 920 -22.36 -49.55 -9.13
C LYS A 920 -21.06 -48.86 -9.65
N ILE A 921 -20.20 -48.14 -8.90
CA ILE A 921 -20.14 -47.71 -7.48
C ILE A 921 -19.20 -46.46 -7.30
N GLU A 922 -19.41 -45.63 -6.26
CA GLU A 922 -18.49 -44.61 -5.66
C GLU A 922 -17.89 -43.47 -6.56
N PRO A 923 -17.10 -42.50 -6.03
CA PRO A 923 -17.62 -41.38 -5.24
C PRO A 923 -17.19 -39.98 -5.77
N GLN A 924 -17.80 -38.89 -5.27
CA GLN A 924 -17.48 -37.51 -5.65
C GLN A 924 -16.74 -36.71 -4.56
N PHE A 925 -15.86 -35.80 -4.99
CA PHE A 925 -15.57 -34.54 -4.29
C PHE A 925 -15.19 -33.44 -5.30
N GLU A 926 -15.95 -32.33 -5.29
CA GLU A 926 -15.56 -30.94 -5.65
C GLU A 926 -14.97 -30.64 -7.07
N GLU A 927 -14.97 -29.40 -7.59
CA GLU A 927 -15.47 -28.12 -7.08
C GLU A 927 -16.17 -27.27 -8.18
N ARG A 928 -16.36 -25.96 -7.95
CA ARG A 928 -17.07 -25.01 -8.81
C ARG A 928 -16.13 -24.32 -9.82
N THR A 929 -16.63 -23.97 -11.02
CA THR A 929 -16.89 -22.58 -11.50
C THR A 929 -16.87 -22.37 -13.02
N TYR A 930 -17.83 -21.55 -13.48
CA TYR A 930 -17.82 -20.60 -14.60
C TYR A 930 -16.85 -20.76 -15.81
N THR A 931 -17.45 -21.19 -16.93
CA THR A 931 -17.51 -20.48 -18.24
C THR A 931 -16.35 -19.58 -18.70
N LEU A 932 -15.94 -19.73 -19.97
CA LEU A 932 -15.71 -18.55 -20.84
C LEU A 932 -15.74 -18.84 -22.35
N ARG A 933 -16.80 -18.33 -23.02
CA ARG A 933 -16.88 -18.02 -24.47
C ARG A 933 -16.85 -19.24 -25.44
N LYS A 934 -17.17 -19.11 -26.75
CA LYS A 934 -17.20 -17.91 -27.61
C LYS A 934 -18.14 -18.04 -28.83
N TYR A 935 -18.48 -16.88 -29.42
CA TYR A 935 -19.19 -16.66 -30.69
C TYR A 935 -20.70 -16.98 -30.70
N TYR A 936 -21.55 -16.15 -31.32
CA TYR A 936 -21.24 -14.88 -32.01
C TYR A 936 -20.89 -13.74 -31.05
#